data_AF-A0A6A5AYG7-F1
#
_entry.id   AF-A0A6A5AYG7-F1
#
_cell.length_a   1.000
_cell.length_b   1.000
_cell.length_c   1.000
_cell.angle_alpha   90.00
_cell.angle_beta   90.00
_cell.angle_gamma   90.00
#
_symmetry.space_group_name_H-M   'P 1'
#
loop_
_entity.id
_entity.type
_entity.pdbx_description
1 polymer ?
#
loop_
_entity_poly.entity_id
_entity_poly.type
_entity_poly.pdbx_seq_one_letter_code
_entity_poly.pdbx_strand_id
1 'polypeptide(L)'
;MLDYRRTSMERLHMPKTVTELVLEFVQSDVDVGEMQTMLETRNDRAGSRVVGMATIARALSASSSGRLQHVLLEGLACTMRAIGLEDCCATSLHFFNSLNGCAEAKRKALSEAVAHCLKASADILTTRSSSKCLAAEGDSGALVSSALKAMAMDYDVRDSYLLYDSKVLPHILRLLPSDNVRVRRVAQAIIRVLMSHFVAIPDQSFYSTDMGLPTLSAFQKQLLAAVRLQLEGIVGTVQHQVDSPYTALCLTRNHAGYCAPFVAVLPNHSISFWLFVEEQACQYALKVGDEVRRGPQWISSQDEDGGDAGVGTIVSIQTPTTVQVKWQTTSTTSVYTWDPSVPLYEVQLVDEGVGGMVFLHGNRNLVSDTEEMAAWSHYGMFLTDEGQIKYVVSSGAPDKDSIFESTDSVHWNAWNHMCLVKEDAHLRLYLNGALDSQHVLDDHIPSTAAHEVLIESVHPCFGHGDGNRWPVSFPGATRLVVTFDPLTQLDKSNGDFICFFASADEAEVWGQPMYSHSFPGVNQECSLVIPSDSTVVYFHSSSQTVKWGFRLLVAAEYDDDRQFHDVLNTFPFYFGEPPSRVLDAPSARCWVSHFSVLNAPLQAHDVALRMRLDSQECTPYAFPVDRTLQTLGLIQTCAETQFGRSFITNSVLIRHLMVVAFMGAAETQCGALYVLVELAPTLSTALVDDAFGRAFPASSSGSFLDSVWENLGAILNVWPSTDALHPSVQCHVTVETQPAALSAMSLVQAYLSLVRALARSSRDWLDRVHALLLSSMEHTDSPHELSLVLASVAVLGGTYDGVGIGSRVRCCVNIDGKESVEVGS
;
A
#
# COMPACT_ATOMS: atom_id res chain seq x y z
N MET A 1 -44.82 50.56 31.80
CA MET A 1 -45.02 49.25 31.14
C MET A 1 -44.97 49.35 29.61
N LEU A 2 -45.65 50.32 28.99
CA LEU A 2 -45.53 50.59 27.53
C LEU A 2 -44.12 51.03 27.08
N ASP A 3 -43.37 51.76 27.91
CA ASP A 3 -41.98 52.14 27.59
C ASP A 3 -41.00 50.95 27.65
N TYR A 4 -41.28 49.95 28.50
CA TYR A 4 -40.52 48.70 28.55
C TYR A 4 -40.78 47.85 27.30
N ARG A 5 -42.02 47.82 26.79
CA ARG A 5 -42.35 47.14 25.53
C ARG A 5 -41.64 47.76 24.32
N ARG A 6 -41.46 49.09 24.32
CA ARG A 6 -40.73 49.80 23.26
C ARG A 6 -39.23 49.52 23.30
N THR A 7 -38.62 49.59 24.49
CA THR A 7 -37.19 49.27 24.69
C THR A 7 -36.86 47.79 24.52
N SER A 8 -37.81 46.88 24.75
CA SER A 8 -37.65 45.44 24.51
C SER A 8 -37.73 45.07 23.02
N MET A 9 -38.64 45.69 22.25
CA MET A 9 -38.66 45.52 20.78
C MET A 9 -37.35 46.01 20.12
N GLU A 10 -36.76 47.09 20.63
CA GLU A 10 -35.50 47.64 20.10
C GLU A 10 -34.27 46.75 20.40
N ARG A 11 -34.40 45.70 21.24
CA ARG A 11 -33.34 44.74 21.61
C ARG A 11 -33.53 43.33 21.03
N LEU A 12 -34.23 43.18 19.90
CA LEU A 12 -34.53 41.89 19.25
C LEU A 12 -33.30 41.01 18.92
N HIS A 13 -32.07 41.54 18.98
CA HIS A 13 -30.83 40.84 18.65
C HIS A 13 -29.82 40.72 19.81
N MET A 14 -30.21 41.06 21.04
CA MET A 14 -29.38 40.84 22.23
C MET A 14 -29.96 39.71 23.10
N PRO A 15 -29.11 38.90 23.77
CA PRO A 15 -29.56 37.84 24.65
C PRO A 15 -30.39 38.44 25.79
N LYS A 16 -31.62 37.93 25.96
CA LYS A 16 -32.57 38.38 26.97
C LYS A 16 -32.00 38.13 28.37
N THR A 17 -32.16 39.10 29.25
CA THR A 17 -31.85 38.96 30.68
C THR A 17 -32.81 37.95 31.34
N VAL A 18 -32.39 37.31 32.44
CA VAL A 18 -33.25 36.36 33.18
C VAL A 18 -34.58 36.99 33.58
N THR A 19 -34.56 38.28 33.95
CA THR A 19 -35.76 39.03 34.28
C THR A 19 -36.68 39.22 33.08
N GLU A 20 -36.14 39.47 31.88
CA GLU A 20 -36.91 39.53 30.63
C GLU A 20 -37.53 38.17 30.28
N LEU A 21 -36.79 37.07 30.43
CA LEU A 21 -37.30 35.72 30.18
C LEU A 21 -38.42 35.33 31.16
N VAL A 22 -38.26 35.67 32.44
CA VAL A 22 -39.30 35.43 33.46
C VAL A 22 -40.53 36.29 33.19
N LEU A 23 -40.35 37.56 32.83
CA LEU A 23 -41.46 38.45 32.51
C LEU A 23 -42.19 38.01 31.24
N GLU A 24 -41.48 37.53 30.23
CA GLU A 24 -42.05 36.98 29.01
C GLU A 24 -42.78 35.67 29.27
N PHE A 25 -42.24 34.78 30.10
CA PHE A 25 -42.92 33.57 30.55
C PHE A 25 -44.21 33.89 31.33
N VAL A 26 -44.16 34.85 32.27
CA VAL A 26 -45.33 35.30 33.04
C VAL A 26 -46.37 35.99 32.14
N GLN A 27 -45.94 36.62 31.06
CA GLN A 27 -46.81 37.28 30.07
C GLN A 27 -47.26 36.36 28.93
N SER A 28 -46.73 35.13 28.86
CA SER A 28 -47.09 34.17 27.84
C SER A 28 -48.42 33.50 28.16
N ASP A 29 -49.10 32.99 27.13
CA ASP A 29 -50.34 32.23 27.27
C ASP A 29 -50.11 30.80 27.79
N VAL A 30 -48.99 30.55 28.49
CA VAL A 30 -48.62 29.23 29.01
C VAL A 30 -49.50 28.89 30.22
N ASP A 31 -50.31 27.85 30.08
CA ASP A 31 -51.07 27.29 31.18
C ASP A 31 -50.13 26.55 32.16
N VAL A 32 -50.03 27.07 33.39
CA VAL A 32 -49.21 26.50 34.46
C VAL A 32 -49.67 25.08 34.83
N GLY A 33 -50.97 24.79 34.74
CA GLY A 33 -51.53 23.46 34.96
C GLY A 33 -51.12 22.46 33.88
N GLU A 34 -51.12 22.86 32.61
CA GLU A 34 -50.59 22.06 31.51
C GLU A 34 -49.06 21.85 31.65
N MET A 35 -48.33 22.87 32.07
CA MET A 35 -46.90 22.75 32.32
C MET A 35 -46.60 21.78 33.48
N GLN A 36 -47.39 21.82 34.55
CA GLN A 36 -47.22 20.94 35.70
C GLN A 36 -47.53 19.49 35.33
N THR A 37 -48.62 19.24 34.60
CA THR A 37 -48.96 17.90 34.09
C THR A 37 -47.90 17.37 33.10
N MET A 38 -47.32 18.25 32.28
CA MET A 38 -46.19 17.91 31.40
C MET A 38 -44.95 17.49 32.22
N LEU A 39 -44.62 18.21 33.28
CA LEU A 39 -43.49 17.89 34.17
C LEU A 39 -43.72 16.57 34.94
N GLU A 40 -44.93 16.33 35.42
CA GLU A 40 -45.33 15.06 36.05
C GLU A 40 -45.17 13.90 35.07
N THR A 41 -45.70 14.04 33.86
CA THR A 41 -45.56 13.02 32.79
C THR A 41 -44.08 12.75 32.46
N ARG A 42 -43.23 13.79 32.45
CA ARG A 42 -41.78 13.65 32.24
C ARG A 42 -41.10 12.93 33.41
N ASN A 43 -41.49 13.21 34.65
CA ASN A 43 -40.99 12.51 35.83
C ASN A 43 -41.40 11.03 35.85
N ASP A 44 -42.62 10.70 35.41
CA ASP A 44 -43.11 9.33 35.29
C ASP A 44 -42.39 8.56 34.18
N ARG A 45 -42.15 9.21 33.03
CA ARG A 45 -41.30 8.66 31.97
C ARG A 45 -39.88 8.39 32.47
N ALA A 46 -39.27 9.34 33.17
CA ALA A 46 -37.94 9.15 33.76
C ALA A 46 -37.92 7.99 34.76
N GLY A 47 -38.92 7.90 35.64
CA GLY A 47 -39.08 6.78 36.58
C GLY A 47 -39.19 5.42 35.88
N SER A 48 -40.00 5.34 34.82
CA SER A 48 -40.18 4.11 34.03
C SER A 48 -38.88 3.70 33.33
N ARG A 49 -38.13 4.67 32.77
CA ARG A 49 -36.82 4.40 32.14
C ARG A 49 -35.79 3.90 33.16
N VAL A 50 -35.76 4.48 34.37
CA VAL A 50 -34.87 3.99 35.46
C VAL A 50 -35.16 2.53 35.77
N VAL A 51 -36.43 2.16 35.93
CA VAL A 51 -36.83 0.77 36.23
C VAL A 51 -36.44 -0.16 35.09
N GLY A 52 -36.71 0.21 33.84
CA GLY A 52 -36.34 -0.59 32.67
C GLY A 52 -34.83 -0.81 32.56
N MET A 53 -34.05 0.28 32.64
CA MET A 53 -32.59 0.24 32.53
C MET A 53 -31.96 -0.57 33.68
N ALA A 54 -32.40 -0.36 34.92
CA ALA A 54 -31.91 -1.12 36.07
C ALA A 54 -32.26 -2.61 35.99
N THR A 55 -33.42 -2.95 35.42
CA THR A 55 -33.83 -4.35 35.22
C THR A 55 -32.95 -5.03 34.19
N ILE A 56 -32.68 -4.37 33.06
CA ILE A 56 -31.77 -4.87 32.02
C ILE A 56 -30.36 -5.04 32.59
N ALA A 57 -29.81 -4.05 33.30
CA ALA A 57 -28.48 -4.14 33.90
C ALA A 57 -28.32 -5.36 34.82
N ARG A 58 -29.31 -5.60 35.69
CA ARG A 58 -29.31 -6.76 36.60
C ARG A 58 -29.45 -8.08 35.84
N ALA A 59 -30.32 -8.13 34.84
CA ALA A 59 -30.52 -9.32 34.02
C ALA A 59 -29.26 -9.70 33.22
N LEU A 60 -28.57 -8.71 32.64
CA LEU A 60 -27.30 -8.91 31.94
C LEU A 60 -26.23 -9.44 32.89
N SER A 61 -26.12 -8.87 34.09
CA SER A 61 -25.13 -9.28 35.10
C SER A 61 -25.42 -10.67 35.69
N ALA A 62 -26.68 -11.08 35.76
CA ALA A 62 -27.09 -12.38 36.30
C ALA A 62 -27.08 -13.51 35.26
N SER A 63 -27.17 -13.19 33.97
CA SER A 63 -27.24 -14.18 32.89
C SER A 63 -25.84 -14.63 32.44
N SER A 64 -25.65 -15.93 32.28
CA SER A 64 -24.49 -16.53 31.60
C SER A 64 -24.77 -16.94 30.16
N SER A 65 -26.05 -16.89 29.72
CA SER A 65 -26.47 -17.28 28.38
C SER A 65 -26.27 -16.15 27.37
N GLY A 66 -25.38 -16.37 26.39
CA GLY A 66 -25.07 -15.38 25.36
C GLY A 66 -26.29 -15.02 24.49
N ARG A 67 -27.19 -15.98 24.22
CA ARG A 67 -28.42 -15.74 23.46
C ARG A 67 -29.39 -14.82 24.21
N LEU A 68 -29.57 -15.02 25.52
CA LEU A 68 -30.41 -14.15 26.34
C LEU A 68 -29.81 -12.74 26.43
N GLN A 69 -28.49 -12.64 26.64
CA GLN A 69 -27.79 -11.36 26.66
C GLN A 69 -27.96 -10.62 25.32
N HIS A 70 -27.86 -11.32 24.19
CA HIS A 70 -28.05 -10.76 22.85
C HIS A 70 -29.46 -10.17 22.68
N VAL A 71 -30.50 -10.93 23.03
CA VAL A 71 -31.90 -10.47 22.93
C VAL A 71 -32.16 -9.25 23.81
N LEU A 72 -31.63 -9.23 25.04
CA LEU A 72 -31.77 -8.10 25.95
C LEU A 72 -31.09 -6.83 25.41
N LEU A 73 -29.88 -6.96 24.87
CA LEU A 73 -29.12 -5.83 24.32
C LEU A 73 -29.71 -5.31 23.01
N GLU A 74 -30.17 -6.20 22.12
CA GLU A 74 -30.85 -5.77 20.89
C GLU A 74 -32.19 -5.08 21.22
N GLY A 75 -32.95 -5.61 22.18
CA GLY A 75 -34.17 -4.98 22.67
C GLY A 75 -33.92 -3.60 23.29
N LEU A 76 -32.85 -3.44 24.05
CA LEU A 76 -32.42 -2.14 24.58
C LEU A 76 -32.10 -1.15 23.44
N ALA A 77 -31.30 -1.57 22.46
CA ALA A 77 -30.94 -0.73 21.32
C ALA A 77 -32.17 -0.31 20.49
N CYS A 78 -33.12 -1.24 20.24
CA CYS A 78 -34.38 -0.94 19.57
C CYS A 78 -35.23 0.06 20.35
N THR A 79 -35.32 -0.09 21.67
CA THR A 79 -36.09 0.81 22.55
C THR A 79 -35.50 2.22 22.53
N MET A 80 -34.17 2.33 22.63
CA MET A 80 -33.47 3.62 22.56
C MET A 80 -33.69 4.31 21.21
N ARG A 81 -33.69 3.55 20.11
CA ARG A 81 -34.00 4.08 18.78
C ARG A 81 -35.44 4.58 18.66
N ALA A 82 -36.40 3.83 19.20
CA ALA A 82 -37.79 4.26 19.24
C ALA A 82 -37.96 5.56 20.03
N ILE A 83 -37.28 5.71 21.18
CA ILE A 83 -37.25 6.95 21.97
C ILE A 83 -36.67 8.12 21.16
N GLY A 84 -35.64 7.88 20.34
CA GLY A 84 -35.09 8.89 19.43
C GLY A 84 -36.10 9.40 18.40
N LEU A 85 -37.04 8.56 17.96
CA LEU A 85 -38.06 8.89 16.97
C LEU A 85 -39.33 9.54 17.55
N GLU A 86 -39.52 9.51 18.87
CA GLU A 86 -40.71 10.07 19.54
C GLU A 86 -40.77 11.61 19.49
N ASP A 87 -39.61 12.27 19.36
CA ASP A 87 -39.51 13.71 19.31
C ASP A 87 -39.13 14.15 17.90
N CYS A 88 -40.10 14.68 17.15
CA CYS A 88 -39.92 15.17 15.79
C CYS A 88 -38.92 16.33 15.67
N CYS A 89 -38.52 16.93 16.81
CA CYS A 89 -37.50 17.97 16.88
C CYS A 89 -36.15 17.45 17.39
N ALA A 90 -36.06 16.22 17.92
CA ALA A 90 -34.82 15.63 18.37
C ALA A 90 -34.06 15.00 17.20
N THR A 91 -32.85 15.47 16.95
CA THR A 91 -31.94 14.92 15.93
C THR A 91 -30.94 13.91 16.50
N SER A 92 -30.94 13.68 17.82
CA SER A 92 -29.97 12.84 18.53
C SER A 92 -30.62 11.70 19.32
N LEU A 93 -29.91 10.59 19.48
CA LEU A 93 -30.30 9.41 20.25
C LEU A 93 -29.70 9.49 21.67
N HIS A 94 -30.45 10.07 22.61
CA HIS A 94 -29.99 10.23 23.99
C HIS A 94 -31.01 9.69 25.02
N PHE A 95 -30.52 9.14 26.13
CA PHE A 95 -31.38 8.57 27.18
C PHE A 95 -32.22 9.62 27.94
N PHE A 96 -31.87 10.91 27.80
CA PHE A 96 -32.67 12.04 28.28
C PHE A 96 -33.67 12.61 27.28
N ASN A 97 -33.82 12.05 26.07
CA ASN A 97 -34.78 12.54 25.09
C ASN A 97 -36.19 12.62 25.68
N SER A 98 -36.89 13.72 25.43
CA SER A 98 -38.21 14.03 26.00
C SER A 98 -38.28 14.15 27.53
N LEU A 99 -37.15 14.27 28.24
CA LEU A 99 -37.08 14.45 29.71
C LEU A 99 -36.61 15.85 30.16
N ASN A 100 -36.62 16.83 29.25
CA ASN A 100 -36.24 18.21 29.55
C ASN A 100 -37.08 18.78 30.72
N GLY A 101 -36.42 19.35 31.74
CA GLY A 101 -37.10 19.88 32.93
C GLY A 101 -37.48 18.86 34.00
N CYS A 102 -37.14 17.57 33.84
CA CYS A 102 -37.33 16.54 34.85
C CYS A 102 -36.56 16.82 36.16
N ALA A 103 -37.11 16.36 37.29
CA ALA A 103 -36.50 16.50 38.61
C ALA A 103 -35.05 15.97 38.63
N GLU A 104 -34.14 16.71 39.26
CA GLU A 104 -32.71 16.39 39.28
C GLU A 104 -32.42 15.00 39.86
N ALA A 105 -33.12 14.61 40.94
CA ALA A 105 -32.99 13.29 41.55
C ALA A 105 -33.33 12.15 40.58
N LYS A 106 -34.35 12.34 39.72
CA LYS A 106 -34.75 11.35 38.70
C LYS A 106 -33.74 11.29 37.56
N ARG A 107 -33.20 12.44 37.14
CA ARG A 107 -32.13 12.50 36.14
C ARG A 107 -30.87 11.77 36.63
N LYS A 108 -30.46 12.02 37.87
CA LYS A 108 -29.33 11.33 38.51
C LYS A 108 -29.54 9.81 38.58
N ALA A 109 -30.71 9.37 39.04
CA ALA A 109 -31.04 7.95 39.09
C ALA A 109 -31.02 7.26 37.71
N LEU A 110 -31.40 7.99 36.65
CA LEU A 110 -31.33 7.48 35.28
C LEU A 110 -29.88 7.34 34.81
N SER A 111 -29.04 8.35 35.04
CA SER A 111 -27.60 8.27 34.75
C SER A 111 -26.92 7.10 35.48
N GLU A 112 -27.24 6.88 36.75
CA GLU A 112 -26.74 5.72 37.53
C GLU A 112 -27.19 4.39 36.92
N ALA A 113 -28.46 4.27 36.53
CA ALA A 113 -28.97 3.06 35.88
C ALA A 113 -28.30 2.79 34.52
N VAL A 114 -28.05 3.83 33.73
CA VAL A 114 -27.29 3.74 32.46
C VAL A 114 -25.85 3.29 32.72
N ALA A 115 -25.18 3.86 33.74
CA ALA A 115 -23.82 3.44 34.11
C ALA A 115 -23.74 1.95 34.43
N HIS A 116 -24.73 1.41 35.14
CA HIS A 116 -24.81 -0.03 35.42
C HIS A 116 -25.00 -0.88 34.16
N CYS A 117 -25.83 -0.44 33.20
CA CYS A 117 -25.96 -1.11 31.91
C CYS A 117 -24.66 -1.09 31.09
N LEU A 118 -23.96 0.05 31.06
CA LEU A 118 -22.68 0.18 30.37
C LEU A 118 -21.62 -0.74 30.98
N LYS A 119 -21.57 -0.81 32.31
CA LYS A 119 -20.64 -1.70 33.03
C LYS A 119 -20.93 -3.18 32.74
N ALA A 120 -22.21 -3.59 32.81
CA ALA A 120 -22.61 -4.95 32.45
C ALA A 120 -22.26 -5.30 30.99
N SER A 121 -22.43 -4.35 30.06
CA SER A 121 -22.04 -4.52 28.66
C SER A 121 -20.52 -4.65 28.48
N ALA A 122 -19.73 -3.84 29.20
CA ALA A 122 -18.28 -3.93 29.21
C ALA A 122 -17.76 -5.28 29.75
N ASP A 123 -18.39 -5.81 30.80
CA ASP A 123 -18.05 -7.13 31.36
C ASP A 123 -18.30 -8.26 30.34
N ILE A 124 -19.38 -8.17 29.55
CA ILE A 124 -19.66 -9.11 28.44
C ILE A 124 -18.55 -9.05 27.39
N LEU A 125 -18.14 -7.84 26.97
CA LEU A 125 -17.05 -7.66 26.01
C LEU A 125 -15.72 -8.21 26.54
N THR A 126 -15.43 -8.04 27.84
CA THR A 126 -14.22 -8.57 28.49
C THR A 126 -14.15 -10.09 28.43
N THR A 127 -15.25 -10.75 28.80
CA THR A 127 -15.30 -12.21 28.94
C THR A 127 -15.19 -12.93 27.59
N ARG A 128 -15.59 -12.27 26.51
CA ARG A 128 -15.65 -12.87 25.16
C ARG A 128 -14.52 -12.43 24.23
N SER A 129 -13.88 -11.29 24.48
CA SER A 129 -12.73 -10.81 23.69
C SER A 129 -11.42 -11.58 23.97
N SER A 130 -11.31 -12.33 25.07
CA SER A 130 -10.12 -13.10 25.44
C SER A 130 -10.08 -14.53 24.88
N SER A 131 -11.20 -15.01 24.33
CA SER A 131 -11.25 -16.33 23.69
C SER A 131 -10.73 -16.20 22.26
N LYS A 132 -9.69 -16.97 21.89
CA LYS A 132 -9.21 -17.14 20.49
C LYS A 132 -10.31 -17.67 19.52
N CYS A 133 -11.55 -17.80 19.99
CA CYS A 133 -12.69 -18.41 19.33
C CYS A 133 -13.70 -17.36 18.80
N LEU A 134 -13.23 -16.23 18.26
CA LEU A 134 -14.05 -15.36 17.41
C LEU A 134 -14.08 -15.83 15.94
N ALA A 135 -13.29 -16.87 15.61
CA ALA A 135 -13.14 -17.40 14.27
C ALA A 135 -14.18 -18.47 13.88
N ALA A 136 -14.97 -19.03 14.82
CA ALA A 136 -15.71 -20.28 14.57
C ALA A 136 -17.23 -20.29 14.81
N GLU A 137 -17.89 -19.26 15.36
CA GLU A 137 -19.36 -19.31 15.56
C GLU A 137 -20.06 -17.95 15.38
N GLY A 138 -21.10 -17.93 14.52
CA GLY A 138 -21.92 -16.75 14.23
C GLY A 138 -22.63 -16.13 15.44
N ASP A 139 -22.85 -16.89 16.52
CA ASP A 139 -23.56 -16.44 17.72
C ASP A 139 -22.72 -15.49 18.60
N SER A 140 -21.40 -15.66 18.63
CA SER A 140 -20.50 -14.83 19.46
C SER A 140 -20.34 -13.40 18.90
N GLY A 141 -20.22 -13.28 17.57
CA GLY A 141 -20.13 -11.99 16.88
C GLY A 141 -21.43 -11.18 16.95
N ALA A 142 -22.59 -11.84 16.91
CA ALA A 142 -23.90 -11.20 17.04
C ALA A 142 -24.09 -10.55 18.41
N LEU A 143 -23.70 -11.23 19.50
CA LEU A 143 -23.75 -10.69 20.85
C LEU A 143 -22.86 -9.45 21.01
N VAL A 144 -21.61 -9.52 20.52
CA VAL A 144 -20.68 -8.37 20.55
C VAL A 144 -21.26 -7.19 19.78
N SER A 145 -21.84 -7.44 18.59
CA SER A 145 -22.50 -6.40 17.81
C SER A 145 -23.69 -5.77 18.56
N SER A 146 -24.54 -6.55 19.22
CA SER A 146 -25.66 -6.02 20.01
C SER A 146 -25.20 -5.24 21.24
N ALA A 147 -24.14 -5.66 21.93
CA ALA A 147 -23.55 -4.90 23.04
C ALA A 147 -23.06 -3.53 22.56
N LEU A 148 -22.32 -3.52 21.46
CA LEU A 148 -21.83 -2.29 20.84
C LEU A 148 -22.98 -1.38 20.38
N LYS A 149 -24.01 -1.90 19.73
CA LYS A 149 -25.22 -1.14 19.35
C LYS A 149 -25.93 -0.53 20.55
N ALA A 150 -26.06 -1.27 21.65
CA ALA A 150 -26.71 -0.78 22.88
C ALA A 150 -25.92 0.36 23.54
N MET A 151 -24.60 0.42 23.32
CA MET A 151 -23.71 1.47 23.81
C MET A 151 -23.64 2.69 22.89
N ALA A 152 -24.08 2.57 21.63
CA ALA A 152 -24.03 3.62 20.62
C ALA A 152 -25.15 4.65 20.84
N MET A 153 -24.88 5.64 21.70
CA MET A 153 -25.76 6.77 22.00
C MET A 153 -25.02 8.10 21.76
N ASP A 154 -25.77 9.18 21.54
CA ASP A 154 -25.23 10.53 21.31
C ASP A 154 -24.95 11.21 22.65
N TYR A 155 -23.94 10.70 23.37
CA TYR A 155 -23.56 11.23 24.68
C TYR A 155 -23.15 12.70 24.59
N ASP A 156 -23.54 13.50 25.59
CA ASP A 156 -23.01 14.85 25.74
C ASP A 156 -21.61 14.82 26.38
N VAL A 157 -20.85 15.91 26.24
CA VAL A 157 -19.57 16.11 26.94
C VAL A 157 -19.70 15.90 28.46
N ARG A 158 -20.87 16.25 29.01
CA ARG A 158 -21.23 16.07 30.43
C ARG A 158 -21.33 14.61 30.85
N ASP A 159 -21.62 13.70 29.92
CA ASP A 159 -21.76 12.26 30.18
C ASP A 159 -20.42 11.52 30.12
N SER A 160 -19.31 12.24 29.88
CA SER A 160 -17.95 11.67 29.82
C SER A 160 -17.58 10.82 31.04
N TYR A 161 -18.06 11.16 32.24
CA TYR A 161 -17.82 10.37 33.45
C TYR A 161 -18.46 8.97 33.40
N LEU A 162 -19.64 8.83 32.77
CA LEU A 162 -20.33 7.54 32.64
C LEU A 162 -19.51 6.56 31.80
N LEU A 163 -18.92 7.07 30.71
CA LEU A 163 -18.08 6.27 29.81
C LEU A 163 -16.72 5.95 30.44
N TYR A 164 -16.16 6.88 31.21
CA TYR A 164 -14.90 6.66 31.92
C TYR A 164 -15.05 5.59 33.02
N ASP A 165 -16.05 5.73 33.89
CA ASP A 165 -16.25 4.83 35.03
C ASP A 165 -16.66 3.42 34.62
N SER A 166 -17.39 3.29 33.51
CA SER A 166 -17.78 1.99 32.94
C SER A 166 -16.65 1.27 32.21
N LYS A 167 -15.51 1.93 31.96
CA LYS A 167 -14.33 1.39 31.26
C LYS A 167 -14.63 0.81 29.88
N VAL A 168 -15.68 1.29 29.20
CA VAL A 168 -16.12 0.78 27.91
C VAL A 168 -15.07 0.96 26.80
N LEU A 169 -14.39 2.10 26.79
CA LEU A 169 -13.45 2.47 25.73
C LEU A 169 -12.29 1.46 25.57
N PRO A 170 -11.56 1.05 26.62
CA PRO A 170 -10.57 -0.03 26.53
C PRO A 170 -11.07 -1.32 25.86
N HIS A 171 -12.34 -1.69 26.08
CA HIS A 171 -12.90 -2.90 25.49
C HIS A 171 -13.23 -2.72 24.02
N ILE A 172 -13.78 -1.56 23.62
CA ILE A 172 -14.04 -1.25 22.21
C ILE A 172 -12.72 -1.22 21.42
N LEU A 173 -11.65 -0.64 21.99
CA LEU A 173 -10.34 -0.56 21.35
C LEU A 173 -9.70 -1.95 21.11
N ARG A 174 -9.95 -2.92 21.98
CA ARG A 174 -9.49 -4.32 21.79
C ARG A 174 -10.21 -5.04 20.64
N LEU A 175 -11.35 -4.53 20.19
CA LEU A 175 -12.12 -5.11 19.08
C LEU A 175 -11.68 -4.58 17.71
N LEU A 176 -10.93 -3.46 17.67
CA LEU A 176 -10.38 -2.91 16.43
C LEU A 176 -9.50 -3.92 15.65
N PRO A 177 -8.60 -4.72 16.29
CA PRO A 177 -7.82 -5.74 15.60
C PRO A 177 -8.55 -7.10 15.40
N SER A 178 -9.88 -7.18 15.58
CA SER A 178 -10.61 -8.46 15.45
C SER A 178 -10.60 -9.01 14.02
N ASP A 179 -10.44 -10.31 13.80
CA ASP A 179 -10.51 -10.91 12.45
C ASP A 179 -11.91 -10.80 11.83
N ASN A 180 -12.95 -10.63 12.66
CA ASN A 180 -14.33 -10.48 12.19
C ASN A 180 -14.61 -9.06 11.69
N VAL A 181 -14.76 -8.92 10.36
CA VAL A 181 -15.01 -7.65 9.66
C VAL A 181 -16.21 -6.89 10.23
N ARG A 182 -17.31 -7.59 10.58
CA ARG A 182 -18.52 -6.95 11.12
C ARG A 182 -18.25 -6.33 12.49
N VAL A 183 -17.54 -7.05 13.36
CA VAL A 183 -17.18 -6.55 14.70
C VAL A 183 -16.25 -5.35 14.60
N ARG A 184 -15.22 -5.41 13.74
CA ARG A 184 -14.31 -4.28 13.50
C ARG A 184 -15.06 -3.03 13.05
N ARG A 185 -15.92 -3.16 12.03
CA ARG A 185 -16.69 -2.02 11.47
C ARG A 185 -17.59 -1.37 12.52
N VAL A 186 -18.26 -2.17 13.35
CA VAL A 186 -19.13 -1.62 14.41
C VAL A 186 -18.31 -0.95 15.52
N ALA A 187 -17.19 -1.54 15.94
CA ALA A 187 -16.30 -0.93 16.92
C ALA A 187 -15.74 0.41 16.42
N GLN A 188 -15.33 0.46 15.16
CA GLN A 188 -14.84 1.68 14.51
C GLN A 188 -15.93 2.76 14.43
N ALA A 189 -17.14 2.40 14.03
CA ALA A 189 -18.26 3.35 13.94
C ALA A 189 -18.53 4.02 15.29
N ILE A 190 -18.51 3.25 16.38
CA ILE A 190 -18.71 3.79 17.74
C ILE A 190 -17.58 4.72 18.13
N ILE A 191 -16.33 4.35 17.88
CA ILE A 191 -15.20 5.25 18.21
C ILE A 191 -15.32 6.55 17.41
N ARG A 192 -15.72 6.49 16.13
CA ARG A 192 -15.92 7.69 15.32
C ARG A 192 -17.02 8.60 15.89
N VAL A 193 -18.14 8.03 16.33
CA VAL A 193 -19.20 8.78 17.04
C VAL A 193 -18.66 9.39 18.34
N LEU A 194 -17.93 8.63 19.15
CA LEU A 194 -17.31 9.18 20.37
C LEU A 194 -16.32 10.31 20.04
N MET A 195 -15.58 10.23 18.93
CA MET A 195 -14.67 11.28 18.51
C MET A 195 -15.41 12.53 18.04
N SER A 196 -16.51 12.38 17.29
CA SER A 196 -17.32 13.53 16.85
C SER A 196 -17.95 14.29 18.02
N HIS A 197 -18.45 13.57 19.03
CA HIS A 197 -19.13 14.19 20.17
C HIS A 197 -18.18 14.75 21.24
N PHE A 198 -17.03 14.12 21.48
CA PHE A 198 -16.13 14.52 22.57
C PHE A 198 -14.91 15.33 22.10
N VAL A 199 -14.54 15.28 20.82
CA VAL A 199 -13.33 15.95 20.30
C VAL A 199 -13.64 16.88 19.13
N ALA A 200 -14.35 16.45 18.10
CA ALA A 200 -14.70 17.31 16.97
C ALA A 200 -15.94 18.18 17.24
N ILE A 201 -15.91 18.91 18.37
CA ILE A 201 -17.00 19.79 18.80
C ILE A 201 -16.94 21.11 17.99
N PRO A 202 -18.05 21.58 17.38
CA PRO A 202 -18.06 22.82 16.59
C PRO A 202 -17.69 24.07 17.40
N ASP A 203 -16.91 24.98 16.81
CA ASP A 203 -16.35 26.15 17.50
C ASP A 203 -17.41 27.09 18.12
N GLN A 204 -18.66 27.07 17.62
CA GLN A 204 -19.76 27.89 18.14
C GLN A 204 -20.18 27.54 19.59
N SER A 205 -19.84 26.34 20.10
CA SER A 205 -20.22 25.94 21.47
C SER A 205 -19.31 26.49 22.57
N PHE A 206 -18.20 27.14 22.21
CA PHE A 206 -17.18 27.60 23.17
C PHE A 206 -17.30 29.09 23.56
N TYR A 207 -18.22 29.85 22.95
CA TYR A 207 -18.39 31.29 23.22
C TYR A 207 -18.99 31.63 24.60
N SER A 208 -19.24 30.67 25.49
CA SER A 208 -19.93 30.91 26.78
C SER A 208 -19.04 30.90 28.04
N THR A 209 -17.71 30.82 27.93
CA THR A 209 -16.85 30.88 29.14
C THR A 209 -15.59 31.69 28.90
N ASP A 210 -15.46 32.75 29.70
CA ASP A 210 -14.25 33.57 29.89
C ASP A 210 -12.99 32.71 30.08
N MET A 211 -11.93 33.07 29.33
CA MET A 211 -10.51 32.99 29.69
C MET A 211 -9.97 31.64 30.24
N GLY A 212 -9.55 30.74 29.34
CA GLY A 212 -8.64 29.63 29.66
C GLY A 212 -8.70 28.46 28.66
N LEU A 213 -7.60 27.70 28.52
CA LEU A 213 -7.57 26.43 27.79
C LEU A 213 -8.68 25.50 28.35
N PRO A 214 -9.52 24.85 27.53
CA PRO A 214 -10.54 23.94 28.03
C PRO A 214 -9.91 22.79 28.81
N THR A 215 -10.34 22.57 30.05
CA THR A 215 -9.86 21.45 30.86
C THR A 215 -10.45 20.14 30.35
N LEU A 216 -9.64 19.35 29.65
CA LEU A 216 -10.07 18.05 29.11
C LEU A 216 -10.52 17.09 30.21
N SER A 217 -11.67 16.45 29.99
CA SER A 217 -12.15 15.33 30.82
C SER A 217 -11.18 14.13 30.76
N ALA A 218 -11.23 13.26 31.77
CA ALA A 218 -10.42 12.04 31.80
C ALA A 218 -10.73 11.12 30.59
N PHE A 219 -12.00 11.06 30.18
CA PHE A 219 -12.43 10.31 29.00
C PHE A 219 -11.83 10.86 27.70
N GLN A 220 -11.88 12.17 27.48
CA GLN A 220 -11.28 12.81 26.29
C GLN A 220 -9.77 12.53 26.21
N LYS A 221 -9.05 12.64 27.33
CA LYS A 221 -7.62 12.31 27.41
C LYS A 221 -7.35 10.84 27.03
N GLN A 222 -8.17 9.92 27.55
CA GLN A 222 -8.05 8.50 27.25
C GLN A 222 -8.34 8.19 25.78
N LEU A 223 -9.32 8.84 25.19
CA LEU A 223 -9.72 8.68 23.80
C LEU A 223 -8.63 9.17 22.84
N LEU A 224 -8.06 10.36 23.09
CA LEU A 224 -6.92 10.89 22.33
C LEU A 224 -5.66 10.02 22.49
N ALA A 225 -5.36 9.57 23.72
CA ALA A 225 -4.23 8.68 23.97
C ALA A 225 -4.38 7.34 23.24
N ALA A 226 -5.60 6.81 23.16
CA ALA A 226 -5.88 5.57 22.44
C ALA A 226 -5.61 5.69 20.94
N VAL A 227 -6.07 6.77 20.29
CA VAL A 227 -5.80 7.02 18.87
C VAL A 227 -4.30 7.15 18.62
N ARG A 228 -3.58 7.88 19.49
CA ARG A 228 -2.12 8.00 19.43
C ARG A 228 -1.42 6.64 19.51
N LEU A 229 -1.79 5.80 20.47
CA LEU A 229 -1.17 4.48 20.66
C LEU A 229 -1.43 3.53 19.47
N GLN A 230 -2.60 3.63 18.83
CA GLN A 230 -2.87 2.87 17.60
C GLN A 230 -1.94 3.31 16.46
N LEU A 231 -1.77 4.62 16.27
CA LEU A 231 -0.85 5.15 15.26
C LEU A 231 0.61 4.75 15.55
N GLU A 232 1.04 4.79 16.82
CA GLU A 232 2.38 4.35 17.23
C GLU A 232 2.62 2.87 16.94
N GLY A 233 1.62 2.00 17.19
CA GLY A 233 1.70 0.58 16.83
C GLY A 233 1.79 0.34 15.32
N ILE A 234 1.10 1.17 14.52
CA ILE A 234 1.20 1.14 13.05
C ILE A 234 2.61 1.55 12.61
N VAL A 235 3.14 2.65 13.15
CA VAL A 235 4.50 3.13 12.85
C VAL A 235 5.55 2.06 13.14
N GLY A 236 5.47 1.40 14.30
CA GLY A 236 6.38 0.29 14.61
C GLY A 236 6.29 -0.88 13.62
N THR A 237 5.10 -1.13 13.06
CA THR A 237 4.91 -2.15 12.02
C THR A 237 5.54 -1.73 10.69
N VAL A 238 5.32 -0.48 10.28
CA VAL A 238 5.87 0.09 9.03
C VAL A 238 7.40 0.11 9.07
N GLN A 239 7.99 0.57 10.18
CA GLN A 239 9.45 0.64 10.32
C GLN A 239 10.10 -0.75 10.31
N HIS A 240 9.49 -1.73 10.99
CA HIS A 240 9.97 -3.11 10.95
C HIS A 240 9.92 -3.72 9.54
N GLN A 241 8.99 -3.30 8.68
CA GLN A 241 8.96 -3.77 7.29
C GLN A 241 10.14 -3.23 6.49
N VAL A 242 10.45 -1.94 6.61
CA VAL A 242 11.56 -1.32 5.88
C VAL A 242 12.92 -1.84 6.36
N ASP A 243 13.06 -2.11 7.66
CA ASP A 243 14.29 -2.68 8.22
C ASP A 243 14.48 -4.16 7.84
N SER A 244 13.46 -4.82 7.29
CA SER A 244 13.57 -6.18 6.75
C SER A 244 14.18 -6.12 5.35
N PRO A 245 15.40 -6.66 5.13
CA PRO A 245 16.14 -6.50 3.87
C PRO A 245 15.43 -7.10 2.64
N TYR A 246 14.37 -7.87 2.84
CA TYR A 246 13.60 -8.51 1.76
C TYR A 246 12.11 -8.51 2.09
N THR A 247 11.40 -7.47 1.64
CA THR A 247 9.93 -7.45 1.70
C THR A 247 9.38 -8.00 0.40
N ALA A 248 8.55 -9.04 0.48
CA ALA A 248 7.91 -9.60 -0.70
C ALA A 248 6.93 -8.60 -1.34
N LEU A 249 7.07 -8.40 -2.64
CA LEU A 249 6.19 -7.58 -3.47
C LEU A 249 4.85 -8.30 -3.65
N CYS A 250 3.75 -7.71 -3.16
CA CYS A 250 2.41 -8.25 -3.34
C CYS A 250 1.82 -7.77 -4.66
N LEU A 251 1.59 -8.69 -5.59
CA LEU A 251 0.87 -8.44 -6.83
C LEU A 251 -0.59 -8.84 -6.65
N THR A 252 -1.49 -7.93 -7.04
CA THR A 252 -2.93 -8.17 -6.98
C THR A 252 -3.57 -7.77 -8.29
N ARG A 253 -4.66 -8.43 -8.65
CA ARG A 253 -5.34 -8.24 -9.92
C ARG A 253 -6.05 -6.89 -10.10
N ASN A 254 -6.36 -6.22 -8.99
CA ASN A 254 -7.17 -4.99 -8.96
C ASN A 254 -6.34 -3.71 -8.78
N HIS A 255 -5.01 -3.83 -8.73
CA HIS A 255 -4.12 -2.68 -8.54
C HIS A 255 -3.09 -2.66 -9.67
N ALA A 256 -2.86 -1.45 -10.18
CA ALA A 256 -1.81 -1.22 -11.17
C ALA A 256 -0.45 -1.67 -10.61
N GLY A 257 0.40 -2.14 -11.52
CA GLY A 257 1.66 -2.77 -11.19
C GLY A 257 2.77 -1.83 -10.72
N TYR A 258 3.93 -2.43 -10.53
CA TYR A 258 5.18 -1.77 -10.19
C TYR A 258 6.09 -1.68 -11.41
N CYS A 259 7.08 -0.81 -11.36
CA CYS A 259 8.18 -0.83 -12.32
C CYS A 259 9.52 -0.88 -11.59
N ALA A 260 10.53 -1.45 -12.23
CA ALA A 260 11.91 -1.14 -11.89
C ALA A 260 12.49 -0.35 -13.07
N PRO A 261 13.18 0.78 -12.80
CA PRO A 261 13.93 1.49 -13.83
C PRO A 261 14.90 0.58 -14.57
N PHE A 262 15.53 1.10 -15.64
CA PHE A 262 16.45 0.36 -16.49
C PHE A 262 17.45 -0.51 -15.70
N VAL A 263 17.42 -1.82 -15.98
CA VAL A 263 18.38 -2.81 -15.50
C VAL A 263 19.03 -3.41 -16.73
N ALA A 264 20.36 -3.32 -16.84
CA ALA A 264 21.09 -3.87 -17.97
C ALA A 264 20.99 -5.42 -17.99
N VAL A 265 20.42 -5.96 -19.07
CA VAL A 265 20.29 -7.40 -19.29
C VAL A 265 21.05 -7.79 -20.56
N LEU A 266 22.06 -8.64 -20.42
CA LEU A 266 22.84 -9.16 -21.55
C LEU A 266 22.07 -10.24 -22.32
N PRO A 267 22.48 -10.55 -23.57
CA PRO A 267 21.93 -11.66 -24.31
C PRO A 267 21.95 -12.94 -23.48
N ASN A 268 23.10 -13.31 -22.91
CA ASN A 268 23.21 -14.46 -22.02
C ASN A 268 23.00 -14.02 -20.57
N HIS A 269 21.90 -14.46 -19.97
CA HIS A 269 21.48 -14.03 -18.64
C HIS A 269 20.63 -15.09 -17.94
N SER A 270 20.44 -14.91 -16.64
CA SER A 270 19.49 -15.67 -15.85
C SER A 270 18.65 -14.74 -14.98
N ILE A 271 17.36 -15.04 -14.83
CA ILE A 271 16.44 -14.34 -13.94
C ILE A 271 16.07 -15.32 -12.83
N SER A 272 16.25 -14.94 -11.57
CA SER A 272 15.98 -15.79 -10.41
C SER A 272 15.15 -15.03 -9.38
N PHE A 273 14.10 -15.65 -8.84
CA PHE A 273 13.26 -15.06 -7.81
C PHE A 273 12.40 -16.11 -7.11
N TRP A 274 11.72 -15.70 -6.04
CA TRP A 274 10.75 -16.52 -5.32
C TRP A 274 9.33 -16.04 -5.60
N LEU A 275 8.43 -16.99 -5.82
CA LEU A 275 7.01 -16.77 -6.09
C LEU A 275 6.16 -17.50 -5.05
N PHE A 276 5.28 -16.79 -4.36
CA PHE A 276 4.25 -17.40 -3.50
C PHE A 276 2.88 -17.19 -4.12
N VAL A 277 2.09 -18.26 -4.22
CA VAL A 277 0.72 -18.19 -4.74
C VAL A 277 -0.21 -18.80 -3.71
N GLU A 278 -1.21 -18.02 -3.28
CA GLU A 278 -2.25 -18.51 -2.38
C GLU A 278 -3.22 -19.42 -3.13
N GLU A 279 -3.67 -20.48 -2.45
CA GLU A 279 -4.78 -21.29 -2.95
C GLU A 279 -6.07 -20.47 -2.96
N GLN A 280 -6.75 -20.44 -4.11
CA GLN A 280 -7.96 -19.63 -4.28
C GLN A 280 -9.15 -20.30 -3.60
N ALA A 281 -9.56 -19.79 -2.43
CA ALA A 281 -10.85 -20.11 -1.84
C ALA A 281 -11.92 -19.17 -2.44
N CYS A 282 -12.77 -19.68 -3.34
CA CYS A 282 -13.89 -18.90 -3.86
C CYS A 282 -14.92 -18.65 -2.75
N GLN A 283 -15.02 -17.40 -2.28
CA GLN A 283 -15.98 -16.99 -1.25
C GLN A 283 -17.27 -16.40 -1.85
N TYR A 284 -17.27 -16.13 -3.15
CA TYR A 284 -18.37 -15.46 -3.84
C TYR A 284 -19.34 -16.47 -4.44
N ALA A 285 -20.63 -16.31 -4.17
CA ALA A 285 -21.68 -17.12 -4.80
C ALA A 285 -22.15 -16.44 -6.09
N LEU A 286 -21.93 -17.10 -7.24
CA LEU A 286 -22.33 -16.60 -8.55
C LEU A 286 -23.83 -16.25 -8.59
N LYS A 287 -24.18 -15.16 -9.29
CA LYS A 287 -25.57 -14.70 -9.53
C LYS A 287 -25.82 -14.48 -11.02
N VAL A 288 -27.11 -14.50 -11.39
CA VAL A 288 -27.54 -14.17 -12.77
C VAL A 288 -27.12 -12.74 -13.11
N GLY A 289 -26.52 -12.56 -14.29
CA GLY A 289 -25.97 -11.29 -14.76
C GLY A 289 -24.48 -11.11 -14.48
N ASP A 290 -23.84 -12.01 -13.72
CA ASP A 290 -22.39 -11.97 -13.55
C ASP A 290 -21.67 -12.29 -14.86
N GLU A 291 -20.54 -11.62 -15.08
CA GLU A 291 -19.62 -11.91 -16.16
C GLU A 291 -18.58 -12.94 -15.71
N VAL A 292 -18.38 -13.95 -16.55
CA VAL A 292 -17.52 -15.09 -16.27
C VAL A 292 -16.61 -15.39 -17.45
N ARG A 293 -15.53 -16.11 -17.16
CA ARG A 293 -14.54 -16.63 -18.11
C ARG A 293 -14.21 -18.09 -17.79
N ARG A 294 -13.33 -18.71 -18.57
CA ARG A 294 -12.78 -20.04 -18.26
C ARG A 294 -12.25 -20.08 -16.82
N GLY A 295 -12.70 -21.08 -16.06
CA GLY A 295 -12.19 -21.40 -14.74
C GLY A 295 -11.06 -22.45 -14.81
N PRO A 296 -10.35 -22.66 -13.69
CA PRO A 296 -9.15 -23.51 -13.65
C PRO A 296 -9.40 -25.00 -13.93
N GLN A 297 -10.66 -25.45 -13.98
CA GLN A 297 -11.02 -26.82 -14.35
C GLN A 297 -11.82 -26.86 -15.65
N TRP A 298 -11.54 -25.99 -16.61
CA TRP A 298 -12.19 -26.01 -17.92
C TRP A 298 -11.95 -27.35 -18.66
N ILE A 299 -13.04 -28.09 -18.94
CA ILE A 299 -12.98 -29.43 -19.55
C ILE A 299 -13.39 -29.41 -21.04
N SER A 300 -13.96 -28.31 -21.54
CA SER A 300 -14.45 -28.25 -22.92
C SER A 300 -13.29 -28.25 -23.91
N SER A 301 -13.24 -29.28 -24.75
CA SER A 301 -12.26 -29.40 -25.85
C SER A 301 -12.61 -28.54 -27.08
N GLN A 302 -13.66 -27.71 -27.00
CA GLN A 302 -14.09 -26.81 -28.06
C GLN A 302 -14.13 -25.37 -27.52
N ASP A 303 -13.69 -24.41 -28.34
CA ASP A 303 -13.72 -22.97 -28.07
C ASP A 303 -15.15 -22.40 -28.21
N GLU A 304 -16.12 -23.03 -27.53
CA GLU A 304 -17.52 -22.59 -27.52
C GLU A 304 -17.68 -21.16 -26.97
N ASP A 305 -16.69 -20.68 -26.22
CA ASP A 305 -16.55 -19.35 -25.66
C ASP A 305 -15.75 -18.37 -26.53
N GLY A 306 -15.14 -18.85 -27.62
CA GLY A 306 -14.29 -18.05 -28.50
C GLY A 306 -12.81 -18.04 -28.12
N GLY A 307 -12.35 -18.93 -27.24
CA GLY A 307 -10.95 -19.08 -26.84
C GLY A 307 -10.66 -18.56 -25.42
N ASP A 308 -9.39 -18.54 -25.01
CA ASP A 308 -8.95 -18.17 -23.64
C ASP A 308 -9.36 -16.76 -23.19
N ALA A 309 -9.63 -15.85 -24.14
CA ALA A 309 -10.12 -14.49 -23.87
C ALA A 309 -11.65 -14.38 -23.88
N GLY A 310 -12.37 -15.49 -24.03
CA GLY A 310 -13.82 -15.54 -24.08
C GLY A 310 -14.48 -15.11 -22.76
N VAL A 311 -15.38 -14.12 -22.85
CA VAL A 311 -16.22 -13.67 -21.73
C VAL A 311 -17.66 -14.07 -21.98
N GLY A 312 -18.36 -14.50 -20.95
CA GLY A 312 -19.75 -14.88 -20.98
C GLY A 312 -20.53 -14.29 -19.83
N THR A 313 -21.85 -14.28 -19.94
CA THR A 313 -22.76 -13.79 -18.90
C THR A 313 -23.63 -14.94 -18.39
N ILE A 314 -23.76 -15.05 -17.07
CA ILE A 314 -24.66 -16.03 -16.45
C ILE A 314 -26.11 -15.66 -16.75
N VAL A 315 -26.80 -16.50 -17.52
CA VAL A 315 -28.21 -16.30 -17.90
C VAL A 315 -29.18 -17.04 -17.00
N SER A 316 -28.76 -18.17 -16.41
CA SER A 316 -29.56 -18.91 -15.44
C SER A 316 -28.68 -19.73 -14.50
N ILE A 317 -29.17 -19.97 -13.28
CA ILE A 317 -28.55 -20.89 -12.31
C ILE A 317 -29.52 -22.05 -12.15
N GLN A 318 -29.16 -23.21 -12.68
CA GLN A 318 -30.07 -24.36 -12.74
C GLN A 318 -30.08 -25.15 -11.43
N THR A 319 -28.91 -25.27 -10.79
CA THR A 319 -28.71 -25.92 -9.50
C THR A 319 -27.66 -25.14 -8.70
N PRO A 320 -27.45 -25.43 -7.41
CA PRO A 320 -26.39 -24.81 -6.62
C PRO A 320 -24.98 -25.02 -7.19
N THR A 321 -24.78 -26.00 -8.08
CA THR A 321 -23.47 -26.36 -8.64
C THR A 321 -23.37 -26.24 -10.16
N THR A 322 -24.41 -25.74 -10.84
CA THR A 322 -24.42 -25.65 -12.30
C THR A 322 -25.02 -24.34 -12.78
N VAL A 323 -24.27 -23.65 -13.63
CA VAL A 323 -24.62 -22.34 -14.18
C VAL A 323 -24.72 -22.43 -15.70
N GLN A 324 -25.65 -21.66 -16.27
CA GLN A 324 -25.79 -21.54 -17.71
C GLN A 324 -25.21 -20.19 -18.14
N VAL A 325 -24.23 -20.24 -19.04
CA VAL A 325 -23.48 -19.07 -19.49
C VAL A 325 -23.77 -18.84 -20.96
N LYS A 326 -24.04 -17.58 -21.31
CA LYS A 326 -24.10 -17.12 -22.69
C LYS A 326 -22.80 -16.41 -23.03
N TRP A 327 -22.02 -16.98 -23.93
CA TRP A 327 -20.74 -16.41 -24.36
C TRP A 327 -20.96 -15.22 -25.29
N GLN A 328 -20.22 -14.15 -25.09
CA GLN A 328 -20.39 -12.91 -25.85
C GLN A 328 -19.89 -13.07 -27.29
N THR A 329 -18.68 -13.62 -27.45
CA THR A 329 -18.00 -13.78 -28.75
C THR A 329 -18.76 -14.68 -29.71
N THR A 330 -19.17 -15.86 -29.24
CA THR A 330 -19.81 -16.89 -30.07
C THR A 330 -21.34 -16.83 -30.02
N SER A 331 -21.91 -16.06 -29.08
CA SER A 331 -23.35 -16.02 -28.79
C SER A 331 -23.97 -17.38 -28.45
N THR A 332 -23.15 -18.40 -28.15
CA THR A 332 -23.59 -19.73 -27.73
C THR A 332 -24.02 -19.70 -26.27
N THR A 333 -24.84 -20.66 -25.87
CA THR A 333 -25.27 -20.78 -24.48
C THR A 333 -25.09 -22.23 -24.03
N SER A 334 -24.19 -22.43 -23.08
CA SER A 334 -23.75 -23.75 -22.59
C SER A 334 -23.87 -23.80 -21.07
N VAL A 335 -23.88 -25.02 -20.52
CA VAL A 335 -24.01 -25.26 -19.07
C VAL A 335 -22.67 -25.72 -18.53
N TYR A 336 -22.28 -25.13 -17.41
CA TYR A 336 -20.98 -25.33 -16.77
C TYR A 336 -21.14 -25.66 -15.29
N THR A 337 -20.19 -26.40 -14.77
CA THR A 337 -20.11 -26.81 -13.37
C THR A 337 -19.36 -25.77 -12.55
N TRP A 338 -19.95 -25.39 -11.43
CA TRP A 338 -19.39 -24.48 -10.45
C TRP A 338 -19.72 -25.01 -9.06
N ASP A 339 -18.85 -25.84 -8.48
CA ASP A 339 -19.08 -26.48 -7.17
C ASP A 339 -18.07 -25.98 -6.12
N PRO A 340 -18.50 -25.13 -5.16
CA PRO A 340 -17.62 -24.68 -4.08
C PRO A 340 -17.29 -25.74 -3.03
N SER A 341 -18.05 -26.83 -2.96
CA SER A 341 -17.87 -27.88 -1.95
C SER A 341 -16.79 -28.88 -2.33
N VAL A 342 -16.62 -29.11 -3.63
CA VAL A 342 -15.55 -29.88 -4.25
C VAL A 342 -14.98 -28.92 -5.29
N PRO A 343 -13.96 -28.09 -4.96
CA PRO A 343 -13.57 -26.85 -5.66
C PRO A 343 -13.29 -27.08 -7.15
N LEU A 344 -14.38 -27.13 -7.92
CA LEU A 344 -14.43 -27.50 -9.33
C LEU A 344 -15.17 -26.38 -10.01
N TYR A 345 -14.39 -25.55 -10.67
CA TYR A 345 -14.83 -24.32 -11.29
C TYR A 345 -14.50 -24.41 -12.78
N GLU A 346 -15.46 -24.86 -13.58
CA GLU A 346 -15.34 -24.76 -15.05
C GLU A 346 -15.45 -23.29 -15.48
N VAL A 347 -16.16 -22.45 -14.73
CA VAL A 347 -16.21 -21.01 -14.95
C VAL A 347 -15.91 -20.26 -13.66
N GLN A 348 -15.37 -19.06 -13.78
CA GLN A 348 -15.14 -18.15 -12.66
C GLN A 348 -15.45 -16.71 -13.08
N LEU A 349 -15.64 -15.81 -12.12
CA LEU A 349 -15.81 -14.39 -12.41
C LEU A 349 -14.61 -13.87 -13.21
N VAL A 350 -14.86 -12.93 -14.13
CA VAL A 350 -13.80 -12.33 -14.96
C VAL A 350 -12.65 -11.81 -14.09
N ASP A 351 -12.99 -11.11 -13.00
CA ASP A 351 -12.05 -10.49 -12.06
C ASP A 351 -11.49 -11.44 -10.99
N GLU A 352 -11.98 -12.68 -10.91
CA GLU A 352 -11.45 -13.71 -10.00
C GLU A 352 -10.46 -14.63 -10.73
N GLY A 353 -9.46 -15.10 -9.98
CA GLY A 353 -8.35 -15.89 -10.51
C GLY A 353 -7.03 -15.50 -9.86
N VAL A 354 -6.03 -16.37 -10.00
CA VAL A 354 -4.64 -16.05 -9.66
C VAL A 354 -3.81 -15.68 -10.89
N GLY A 355 -4.29 -16.03 -12.08
CA GLY A 355 -3.59 -15.85 -13.34
C GLY A 355 -3.47 -14.38 -13.76
N GLY A 356 -2.41 -14.09 -14.51
CA GLY A 356 -2.06 -12.76 -14.98
C GLY A 356 -0.56 -12.60 -15.18
N MET A 357 -0.11 -11.38 -15.43
CA MET A 357 1.30 -11.05 -15.59
C MET A 357 2.01 -11.01 -14.23
N VAL A 358 3.16 -11.67 -14.14
CA VAL A 358 4.08 -11.54 -13.00
C VAL A 358 5.09 -10.43 -13.27
N PHE A 359 5.80 -10.50 -14.40
CA PHE A 359 6.65 -9.41 -14.87
C PHE A 359 6.75 -9.35 -16.40
N LEU A 360 7.13 -8.19 -16.92
CA LEU A 360 7.44 -7.92 -18.32
C LEU A 360 8.62 -6.94 -18.38
N HIS A 361 9.66 -7.28 -19.13
CA HIS A 361 10.72 -6.35 -19.51
C HIS A 361 10.55 -6.02 -20.99
N GLY A 362 10.37 -4.74 -21.33
CA GLY A 362 10.09 -4.35 -22.71
C GLY A 362 8.77 -3.62 -22.92
N ASN A 363 8.44 -3.42 -24.19
CA ASN A 363 7.16 -2.90 -24.65
C ASN A 363 6.56 -3.85 -25.70
N ARG A 364 5.41 -4.47 -25.38
CA ARG A 364 4.74 -5.44 -26.26
C ARG A 364 3.89 -4.77 -27.33
N ASN A 365 3.32 -3.61 -27.04
CA ASN A 365 2.49 -2.83 -27.96
C ASN A 365 3.30 -1.98 -28.95
N LEU A 366 4.59 -2.29 -29.16
CA LEU A 366 5.38 -1.72 -30.24
C LEU A 366 4.74 -2.09 -31.60
N VAL A 367 4.78 -1.16 -32.55
CA VAL A 367 4.17 -1.35 -33.87
C VAL A 367 5.16 -2.11 -34.76
N SER A 368 4.67 -3.07 -35.54
CA SER A 368 5.45 -3.91 -36.47
C SER A 368 6.38 -3.17 -37.44
N ASP A 369 6.09 -1.89 -37.66
CA ASP A 369 6.76 -1.07 -38.66
C ASP A 369 7.81 -0.14 -38.03
N THR A 370 8.01 -0.21 -36.70
CA THR A 370 9.08 0.54 -36.02
C THR A 370 10.35 -0.29 -35.93
N GLU A 371 11.50 0.37 -36.10
CA GLU A 371 12.83 -0.24 -35.88
C GLU A 371 12.99 -0.74 -34.42
N GLU A 372 12.10 -0.32 -33.51
CA GLU A 372 12.03 -0.72 -32.11
C GLU A 372 11.43 -2.12 -31.90
N MET A 373 10.63 -2.65 -32.85
CA MET A 373 10.07 -4.00 -32.76
C MET A 373 11.10 -5.04 -33.25
N ALA A 374 12.13 -5.28 -32.43
CA ALA A 374 13.16 -6.29 -32.66
C ALA A 374 12.91 -7.59 -31.88
N ALA A 375 13.67 -8.64 -32.18
CA ALA A 375 13.75 -9.82 -31.31
C ALA A 375 14.18 -9.37 -29.90
N TRP A 376 13.55 -9.90 -28.86
CA TRP A 376 13.77 -9.49 -27.46
C TRP A 376 13.41 -8.03 -27.11
N SER A 377 12.69 -7.32 -27.99
CA SER A 377 12.12 -5.99 -27.65
C SER A 377 11.21 -6.04 -26.42
N HIS A 378 10.63 -7.23 -26.16
CA HIS A 378 9.98 -7.54 -24.91
C HIS A 378 10.07 -9.04 -24.58
N TYR A 379 10.05 -9.34 -23.28
CA TYR A 379 9.85 -10.68 -22.74
C TYR A 379 9.25 -10.61 -21.34
N GLY A 380 8.50 -11.62 -20.95
CA GLY A 380 7.79 -11.60 -19.67
C GLY A 380 7.28 -12.95 -19.22
N MET A 381 6.90 -13.02 -17.96
CA MET A 381 6.39 -14.22 -17.33
C MET A 381 4.96 -13.98 -16.80
N PHE A 382 4.10 -14.96 -17.04
CA PHE A 382 2.68 -14.96 -16.69
C PHE A 382 2.36 -16.20 -15.86
N LEU A 383 1.46 -16.05 -14.91
CA LEU A 383 0.87 -17.13 -14.13
C LEU A 383 -0.48 -17.48 -14.73
N THR A 384 -0.80 -18.76 -14.80
CA THR A 384 -2.14 -19.26 -15.17
C THR A 384 -2.98 -19.51 -13.93
N ASP A 385 -4.30 -19.64 -14.09
CA ASP A 385 -5.18 -19.95 -12.94
C ASP A 385 -4.96 -21.37 -12.40
N GLU A 386 -4.41 -22.27 -13.22
CA GLU A 386 -4.01 -23.62 -12.87
C GLU A 386 -2.66 -23.67 -12.13
N GLY A 387 -1.97 -22.52 -12.00
CA GLY A 387 -0.67 -22.43 -11.36
C GLY A 387 0.51 -22.81 -12.26
N GLN A 388 0.29 -23.04 -13.56
CA GLN A 388 1.38 -23.15 -14.53
C GLN A 388 1.96 -21.78 -14.88
N ILE A 389 3.21 -21.77 -15.33
CA ILE A 389 3.95 -20.58 -15.72
C ILE A 389 4.03 -20.51 -17.24
N LYS A 390 3.67 -19.36 -17.81
CA LYS A 390 3.89 -19.07 -19.23
C LYS A 390 4.99 -18.02 -19.37
N TYR A 391 5.90 -18.22 -20.29
CA TYR A 391 6.95 -17.26 -20.62
C TYR A 391 6.82 -16.84 -22.08
N VAL A 392 6.86 -15.54 -22.32
CA VAL A 392 6.59 -14.92 -23.62
C VAL A 392 7.82 -14.13 -24.04
N VAL A 393 8.27 -14.32 -25.29
CA VAL A 393 9.42 -13.61 -25.88
C VAL A 393 9.07 -13.09 -27.27
N SER A 394 9.42 -11.82 -27.53
CA SER A 394 9.33 -11.24 -28.88
C SER A 394 10.30 -11.93 -29.84
N SER A 395 9.78 -12.49 -30.94
CA SER A 395 10.62 -13.01 -32.04
C SER A 395 11.09 -11.91 -33.01
N GLY A 396 10.63 -10.67 -32.85
CA GLY A 396 10.88 -9.56 -33.78
C GLY A 396 10.08 -9.63 -35.09
N ALA A 397 9.25 -10.67 -35.29
CA ALA A 397 8.31 -10.74 -36.41
C ALA A 397 6.92 -10.21 -36.01
N PRO A 398 6.16 -9.60 -36.94
CA PRO A 398 4.81 -9.10 -36.66
C PRO A 398 3.91 -10.23 -36.13
N ASP A 399 3.22 -9.99 -35.01
CA ASP A 399 2.25 -10.89 -34.38
C ASP A 399 2.76 -12.30 -34.05
N LYS A 400 4.07 -12.47 -33.83
CA LYS A 400 4.68 -13.76 -33.46
C LYS A 400 5.45 -13.65 -32.15
N ASP A 401 4.74 -13.72 -31.04
CA ASP A 401 5.38 -14.01 -29.76
C ASP A 401 5.70 -15.51 -29.68
N SER A 402 6.89 -15.85 -29.20
CA SER A 402 7.20 -17.23 -28.81
C SER A 402 6.70 -17.44 -27.39
N ILE A 403 5.71 -18.31 -27.23
CA ILE A 403 5.08 -18.63 -25.95
C ILE A 403 5.52 -20.02 -25.52
N PHE A 404 6.08 -20.10 -24.33
CA PHE A 404 6.54 -21.33 -23.68
C PHE A 404 5.76 -21.54 -22.39
N GLU A 405 5.49 -22.79 -22.03
CA GLU A 405 4.71 -23.13 -20.84
C GLU A 405 5.50 -24.11 -19.96
N SER A 406 5.32 -24.00 -18.64
CA SER A 406 5.88 -24.94 -17.69
C SER A 406 5.19 -26.30 -17.77
N THR A 407 5.93 -27.35 -17.44
CA THR A 407 5.36 -28.70 -17.39
C THR A 407 4.60 -28.93 -16.09
N ASP A 408 5.15 -28.45 -14.97
CA ASP A 408 4.57 -28.54 -13.65
C ASP A 408 3.87 -27.24 -13.23
N SER A 409 2.91 -27.36 -12.32
CA SER A 409 2.27 -26.23 -11.64
C SER A 409 3.05 -25.85 -10.37
N VAL A 410 3.00 -24.59 -9.99
CA VAL A 410 3.54 -24.11 -8.71
C VAL A 410 2.84 -24.78 -7.53
N HIS A 411 3.56 -24.91 -6.41
CA HIS A 411 2.97 -25.34 -5.15
C HIS A 411 2.18 -24.19 -4.52
N TRP A 412 0.89 -24.44 -4.26
CA TRP A 412 0.01 -23.49 -3.57
C TRP A 412 0.39 -23.34 -2.09
N ASN A 413 0.19 -22.13 -1.55
CA ASN A 413 0.49 -21.76 -0.16
C ASN A 413 1.94 -22.05 0.25
N ALA A 414 2.86 -22.08 -0.71
CA ALA A 414 4.28 -22.31 -0.52
C ALA A 414 5.10 -21.38 -1.42
N TRP A 415 6.34 -21.12 -1.01
CA TRP A 415 7.31 -20.42 -1.83
C TRP A 415 7.86 -21.34 -2.90
N ASN A 416 7.84 -20.88 -4.15
CA ASN A 416 8.37 -21.56 -5.32
C ASN A 416 9.58 -20.79 -5.83
N HIS A 417 10.71 -21.46 -5.99
CA HIS A 417 11.90 -20.85 -6.60
C HIS A 417 11.78 -20.94 -8.11
N MET A 418 11.82 -19.79 -8.77
CA MET A 418 11.76 -19.65 -10.22
C MET A 418 13.14 -19.24 -10.72
N CYS A 419 13.67 -19.96 -11.72
CA CYS A 419 14.87 -19.52 -12.41
C CYS A 419 14.78 -19.75 -13.91
N LEU A 420 14.85 -18.67 -14.67
CA LEU A 420 14.93 -18.68 -16.13
C LEU A 420 16.38 -18.49 -16.55
N VAL A 421 16.89 -19.31 -17.46
CA VAL A 421 18.26 -19.24 -17.96
C VAL A 421 18.23 -19.13 -19.49
N LYS A 422 18.77 -18.04 -20.02
CA LYS A 422 19.04 -17.82 -21.45
C LYS A 422 20.54 -18.04 -21.68
N GLU A 423 20.85 -19.05 -22.48
CA GLU A 423 22.21 -19.35 -22.94
C GLU A 423 22.18 -19.59 -24.46
N ASP A 424 22.70 -18.64 -25.22
CA ASP A 424 22.66 -18.61 -26.68
C ASP A 424 21.23 -18.81 -27.21
N ALA A 425 20.98 -19.86 -28.01
CA ALA A 425 19.65 -20.18 -28.50
C ALA A 425 18.82 -21.01 -27.50
N HIS A 426 19.35 -21.35 -26.33
CA HIS A 426 18.65 -22.19 -25.35
C HIS A 426 18.00 -21.35 -24.26
N LEU A 427 16.73 -21.61 -24.03
CA LEU A 427 15.97 -21.08 -22.92
C LEU A 427 15.55 -22.24 -22.01
N ARG A 428 15.88 -22.16 -20.71
CA ARG A 428 15.58 -23.19 -19.72
C ARG A 428 14.83 -22.59 -18.55
N LEU A 429 13.72 -23.22 -18.14
CA LEU A 429 12.99 -22.88 -16.94
C LEU A 429 13.28 -23.92 -15.87
N TYR A 430 13.69 -23.46 -14.69
CA TYR A 430 13.82 -24.26 -13.49
C TYR A 430 12.73 -23.86 -12.49
N LEU A 431 12.06 -24.88 -11.95
CA LEU A 431 11.08 -24.75 -10.89
C LEU A 431 11.59 -25.53 -9.67
N ASN A 432 11.71 -24.86 -8.53
CA ASN A 432 12.18 -25.44 -7.27
C ASN A 432 13.53 -26.19 -7.42
N GLY A 433 14.44 -25.61 -8.21
CA GLY A 433 15.78 -26.12 -8.44
C GLY A 433 15.88 -27.31 -9.41
N ALA A 434 14.75 -27.81 -9.92
CA ALA A 434 14.71 -28.84 -10.96
C ALA A 434 14.44 -28.20 -12.33
N LEU A 435 15.00 -28.78 -13.40
CA LEU A 435 14.70 -28.37 -14.77
C LEU A 435 13.25 -28.78 -15.08
N ASP A 436 12.40 -27.80 -15.39
CA ASP A 436 11.00 -28.00 -15.75
C ASP A 436 10.83 -28.04 -17.27
N SER A 437 11.33 -27.03 -17.99
CA SER A 437 11.21 -26.97 -19.45
C SER A 437 12.46 -26.41 -20.13
N GLN A 438 12.67 -26.81 -21.39
CA GLN A 438 13.77 -26.34 -22.24
C GLN A 438 13.28 -26.14 -23.66
N HIS A 439 13.65 -24.98 -24.23
CA HIS A 439 13.26 -24.57 -25.57
C HIS A 439 14.48 -24.08 -26.36
N VAL A 440 14.39 -24.19 -27.68
CA VAL A 440 15.37 -23.63 -28.62
C VAL A 440 14.70 -22.47 -29.33
N LEU A 441 15.32 -21.30 -29.25
CA LEU A 441 14.85 -20.06 -29.86
C LEU A 441 15.37 -19.96 -31.29
N ASP A 442 14.53 -19.41 -32.17
CA ASP A 442 14.90 -19.07 -33.55
C ASP A 442 15.67 -17.74 -33.59
N ASP A 443 16.63 -17.56 -32.69
CA ASP A 443 17.32 -16.28 -32.49
C ASP A 443 18.37 -16.01 -33.58
N HIS A 444 18.34 -14.78 -34.08
CA HIS A 444 19.36 -14.20 -34.95
C HIS A 444 19.95 -12.94 -34.30
N ILE A 445 20.26 -12.98 -33.00
CA ILE A 445 21.08 -11.91 -32.40
C ILE A 445 22.51 -12.13 -32.92
N PRO A 446 23.02 -11.28 -33.83
CA PRO A 446 24.38 -11.44 -34.33
C PRO A 446 25.31 -11.16 -33.16
N SER A 447 26.25 -12.07 -32.88
CA SER A 447 27.36 -11.77 -31.96
C SER A 447 28.14 -10.59 -32.55
N THR A 448 27.92 -9.40 -31.98
CA THR A 448 28.81 -8.26 -32.14
C THR A 448 30.15 -8.58 -31.46
N ALA A 449 31.16 -7.73 -31.66
CA ALA A 449 32.39 -7.85 -30.89
C ALA A 449 32.04 -7.83 -29.39
N ALA A 450 32.54 -8.81 -28.62
CA ALA A 450 32.24 -8.88 -27.20
C ALA A 450 32.78 -7.64 -26.49
N HIS A 451 31.90 -6.92 -25.79
CA HIS A 451 32.27 -5.78 -24.94
C HIS A 451 32.32 -6.18 -23.46
N GLU A 452 32.14 -7.46 -23.18
CA GLU A 452 32.21 -8.07 -21.88
C GLU A 452 32.89 -9.45 -21.95
N VAL A 453 33.42 -9.90 -20.82
CA VAL A 453 33.91 -11.27 -20.66
C VAL A 453 33.56 -11.80 -19.28
N LEU A 454 32.94 -12.99 -19.27
CA LEU A 454 32.72 -13.75 -18.05
C LEU A 454 33.95 -14.62 -17.79
N ILE A 455 34.51 -14.52 -16.59
CA ILE A 455 35.65 -15.33 -16.15
C ILE A 455 35.26 -16.03 -14.86
N GLU A 456 35.37 -17.35 -14.84
CA GLU A 456 35.05 -18.17 -13.68
C GLU A 456 36.02 -19.33 -13.50
N SER A 457 36.09 -19.85 -12.29
CA SER A 457 36.74 -21.14 -12.02
C SER A 457 35.75 -22.28 -12.24
N VAL A 458 36.24 -23.52 -12.25
CA VAL A 458 35.36 -24.69 -12.13
C VAL A 458 34.64 -24.64 -10.77
N HIS A 459 33.36 -25.02 -10.73
CA HIS A 459 32.54 -25.08 -9.54
C HIS A 459 32.18 -26.55 -9.19
N PRO A 460 32.53 -27.05 -7.98
CA PRO A 460 33.34 -26.37 -6.97
C PRO A 460 34.82 -26.29 -7.38
N CYS A 461 35.50 -25.27 -6.86
CA CYS A 461 36.92 -25.03 -7.15
C CYS A 461 37.80 -25.93 -6.29
N PHE A 462 38.64 -26.71 -6.95
CA PHE A 462 39.71 -27.49 -6.33
C PHE A 462 41.02 -26.72 -6.51
N GLY A 463 41.70 -26.36 -5.43
CA GLY A 463 42.97 -25.65 -5.55
C GLY A 463 44.03 -26.57 -6.14
N HIS A 464 44.73 -26.06 -7.15
CA HIS A 464 45.70 -26.84 -7.94
C HIS A 464 47.14 -26.35 -7.80
N GLY A 465 47.42 -25.34 -6.95
CA GLY A 465 48.76 -24.84 -6.69
C GLY A 465 49.35 -23.96 -7.80
N ASP A 466 48.80 -24.03 -9.02
CA ASP A 466 49.16 -23.19 -10.16
C ASP A 466 48.24 -21.96 -10.28
N GLY A 467 48.82 -20.82 -10.68
CA GLY A 467 48.08 -19.58 -10.90
C GLY A 467 47.56 -19.46 -12.33
N ASN A 468 46.26 -19.25 -12.48
CA ASN A 468 45.60 -19.09 -13.77
C ASN A 468 45.59 -17.61 -14.21
N ARG A 469 45.71 -17.36 -15.52
CA ARG A 469 45.78 -16.02 -16.10
C ARG A 469 44.83 -15.88 -17.28
N TRP A 470 44.05 -14.81 -17.29
CA TRP A 470 43.17 -14.44 -18.39
C TRP A 470 43.50 -13.02 -18.84
N PRO A 471 44.21 -12.84 -19.97
CA PRO A 471 44.40 -11.52 -20.56
C PRO A 471 43.07 -11.04 -21.16
N VAL A 472 42.64 -9.86 -20.73
CA VAL A 472 41.40 -9.21 -21.18
C VAL A 472 41.80 -7.91 -21.90
N SER A 473 41.30 -7.71 -23.11
CA SER A 473 41.56 -6.50 -23.89
C SER A 473 40.36 -6.15 -24.74
N PHE A 474 39.89 -4.92 -24.58
CA PHE A 474 38.78 -4.31 -25.31
C PHE A 474 39.29 -3.02 -25.96
N PRO A 475 39.95 -3.11 -27.14
CA PRO A 475 40.63 -1.97 -27.74
C PRO A 475 39.75 -0.74 -27.87
N GLY A 476 40.25 0.40 -27.38
CA GLY A 476 39.55 1.68 -27.43
C GLY A 476 38.52 1.92 -26.30
N ALA A 477 38.39 1.00 -25.34
CA ALA A 477 37.63 1.25 -24.12
C ALA A 477 38.30 2.32 -23.27
N THR A 478 37.52 3.21 -22.68
CA THR A 478 38.00 4.24 -21.76
C THR A 478 38.26 3.66 -20.37
N ARG A 479 37.43 2.71 -19.94
CA ARG A 479 37.58 2.00 -18.67
C ARG A 479 36.97 0.60 -18.73
N LEU A 480 37.45 -0.30 -17.88
CA LEU A 480 36.81 -1.61 -17.62
C LEU A 480 36.17 -1.60 -16.24
N VAL A 481 35.00 -2.21 -16.12
CA VAL A 481 34.29 -2.38 -14.85
C VAL A 481 34.22 -3.85 -14.51
N VAL A 482 34.71 -4.20 -13.31
CA VAL A 482 34.71 -5.57 -12.80
C VAL A 482 33.75 -5.72 -11.65
N THR A 483 32.88 -6.73 -11.75
CA THR A 483 31.92 -7.12 -10.72
C THR A 483 31.93 -8.63 -10.52
N PHE A 484 31.71 -9.08 -9.28
CA PHE A 484 31.74 -10.49 -8.91
C PHE A 484 30.33 -11.05 -8.69
N ASP A 485 30.19 -12.35 -8.89
CA ASP A 485 29.02 -13.10 -8.45
C ASP A 485 29.00 -13.16 -6.90
N PRO A 486 27.87 -12.90 -6.23
CA PRO A 486 27.74 -13.01 -4.78
C PRO A 486 28.09 -14.39 -4.20
N LEU A 487 28.04 -15.46 -5.01
CA LEU A 487 28.48 -16.79 -4.61
C LEU A 487 30.00 -16.95 -4.56
N THR A 488 30.76 -15.98 -5.07
CA THR A 488 32.22 -16.01 -5.07
C THR A 488 32.73 -16.23 -3.64
N GLN A 489 33.41 -17.35 -3.47
CA GLN A 489 33.97 -17.77 -2.20
C GLN A 489 35.32 -18.41 -2.43
N LEU A 490 36.35 -17.77 -1.89
CA LEU A 490 37.73 -18.24 -1.92
C LEU A 490 38.18 -18.68 -0.52
N ASP A 491 39.23 -19.50 -0.44
CA ASP A 491 39.83 -19.88 0.83
C ASP A 491 40.92 -18.90 1.26
N LYS A 492 40.50 -17.84 1.94
CA LYS A 492 41.40 -16.85 2.55
C LYS A 492 42.44 -17.48 3.48
N SER A 493 42.11 -18.58 4.17
CA SER A 493 43.02 -19.20 5.15
C SER A 493 44.20 -19.91 4.50
N ASN A 494 44.02 -20.37 3.26
CA ASN A 494 45.06 -20.99 2.44
C ASN A 494 45.66 -20.03 1.41
N GLY A 495 45.41 -18.73 1.53
CA GLY A 495 46.02 -17.71 0.67
C GLY A 495 45.48 -17.69 -0.76
N ASP A 496 44.24 -18.14 -0.98
CA ASP A 496 43.59 -17.99 -2.29
C ASP A 496 43.19 -16.53 -2.53
N PHE A 497 43.53 -16.00 -3.70
CA PHE A 497 43.20 -14.62 -4.06
C PHE A 497 43.10 -14.39 -5.56
N ILE A 498 42.41 -13.31 -5.92
CA ILE A 498 42.36 -12.75 -7.28
C ILE A 498 43.10 -11.42 -7.31
N CYS A 499 43.78 -11.15 -8.41
CA CYS A 499 44.53 -9.93 -8.68
C CYS A 499 44.28 -9.48 -10.12
N PHE A 500 44.36 -8.18 -10.37
CA PHE A 500 44.18 -7.59 -11.70
C PHE A 500 45.47 -6.87 -12.09
N PHE A 501 46.33 -7.51 -12.89
CA PHE A 501 47.59 -6.88 -13.30
C PHE A 501 47.35 -5.88 -14.44
N ALA A 502 48.09 -4.76 -14.40
CA ALA A 502 48.01 -3.73 -15.43
C ALA A 502 48.61 -4.16 -16.78
N SER A 503 49.54 -5.10 -16.76
CA SER A 503 50.14 -5.67 -17.95
C SER A 503 50.60 -7.11 -17.71
N ALA A 504 51.02 -7.78 -18.77
CA ALA A 504 51.58 -9.13 -18.70
C ALA A 504 52.89 -9.23 -17.89
N ASP A 505 53.55 -8.10 -17.60
CA ASP A 505 54.81 -8.07 -16.83
C ASP A 505 54.58 -8.16 -15.30
N GLU A 506 53.31 -8.16 -14.85
CA GLU A 506 52.88 -8.31 -13.44
C GLU A 506 53.50 -7.30 -12.46
N ALA A 507 54.01 -6.17 -12.97
CA ALA A 507 54.72 -5.16 -12.17
C ALA A 507 53.77 -4.22 -11.40
N GLU A 508 52.57 -3.99 -11.92
CA GLU A 508 51.55 -3.09 -11.38
C GLU A 508 50.19 -3.79 -11.33
N VAL A 509 49.39 -3.44 -10.32
CA VAL A 509 48.07 -4.03 -10.05
C VAL A 509 47.03 -2.94 -9.99
N TRP A 510 45.86 -3.20 -10.59
CA TRP A 510 44.67 -2.38 -10.47
C TRP A 510 43.85 -2.77 -9.22
N GLY A 511 43.46 -1.77 -8.42
CA GLY A 511 42.70 -1.97 -7.20
C GLY A 511 43.53 -2.59 -6.07
N GLN A 512 42.97 -3.57 -5.35
CA GLN A 512 43.66 -4.26 -4.26
C GLN A 512 44.68 -5.29 -4.80
N PRO A 513 45.82 -5.47 -4.12
CA PRO A 513 46.82 -6.46 -4.53
C PRO A 513 46.31 -7.91 -4.43
N MET A 514 45.34 -8.17 -3.55
CA MET A 514 44.78 -9.50 -3.33
C MET A 514 43.31 -9.41 -2.88
N TYR A 515 42.39 -9.83 -3.74
CA TYR A 515 40.98 -10.04 -3.41
C TYR A 515 40.76 -11.47 -2.94
N SER A 516 40.60 -11.65 -1.64
CA SER A 516 40.28 -12.94 -0.99
C SER A 516 38.93 -12.94 -0.25
N HIS A 517 38.35 -11.76 -0.11
CA HIS A 517 37.09 -11.42 0.54
C HIS A 517 36.72 -9.97 0.12
N SER A 518 35.49 -9.51 0.42
CA SER A 518 35.01 -8.18 0.01
C SER A 518 35.20 -7.94 -1.49
N PHE A 519 34.57 -8.80 -2.29
CA PHE A 519 34.74 -8.79 -3.73
C PHE A 519 34.02 -7.57 -4.37
N PRO A 520 34.63 -6.94 -5.38
CA PRO A 520 34.02 -5.81 -6.09
C PRO A 520 32.60 -6.10 -6.61
N GLY A 521 31.66 -5.19 -6.37
CA GLY A 521 30.27 -5.33 -6.80
C GLY A 521 29.41 -6.31 -6.00
N VAL A 522 29.87 -6.79 -4.83
CA VAL A 522 29.14 -7.72 -3.95
C VAL A 522 28.85 -7.07 -2.59
N ASN A 523 27.67 -7.28 -2.02
CA ASN A 523 27.29 -6.82 -0.67
C ASN A 523 27.52 -5.31 -0.42
N GLN A 524 27.10 -4.46 -1.36
CA GLN A 524 27.28 -3.00 -1.33
C GLN A 524 28.73 -2.50 -1.51
N GLU A 525 29.69 -3.39 -1.81
CA GLU A 525 31.03 -2.98 -2.23
C GLU A 525 31.00 -2.37 -3.64
N CYS A 526 31.74 -1.29 -3.86
CA CYS A 526 31.84 -0.67 -5.17
C CYS A 526 32.46 -1.62 -6.21
N SER A 527 32.00 -1.51 -7.46
CA SER A 527 32.65 -2.16 -8.60
C SER A 527 34.10 -1.68 -8.75
N LEU A 528 34.98 -2.54 -9.26
CA LEU A 528 36.36 -2.17 -9.55
C LEU A 528 36.42 -1.52 -10.93
N VAL A 529 36.80 -0.24 -10.97
CA VAL A 529 36.98 0.52 -12.21
C VAL A 529 38.46 0.56 -12.57
N ILE A 530 38.80 0.05 -13.76
CA ILE A 530 40.16 0.00 -14.31
C ILE A 530 40.26 1.05 -15.42
N PRO A 531 41.09 2.11 -15.28
CA PRO A 531 41.23 3.17 -16.27
C PRO A 531 42.18 2.76 -17.41
N SER A 532 41.87 1.64 -18.07
CA SER A 532 42.62 1.06 -19.17
C SER A 532 41.68 0.29 -20.09
N ASP A 533 42.13 -0.02 -21.30
CA ASP A 533 41.42 -0.86 -22.26
C ASP A 533 41.78 -2.35 -22.10
N SER A 534 42.69 -2.68 -21.18
CA SER A 534 43.17 -4.04 -20.95
C SER A 534 43.60 -4.30 -19.52
N THR A 535 43.55 -5.57 -19.12
CA THR A 535 43.97 -6.05 -17.80
C THR A 535 44.29 -7.54 -17.87
N VAL A 536 45.07 -8.08 -16.93
CA VAL A 536 45.26 -9.52 -16.79
C VAL A 536 44.64 -9.96 -15.47
N VAL A 537 43.58 -10.74 -15.54
CA VAL A 537 42.97 -11.36 -14.36
C VAL A 537 43.83 -12.55 -13.95
N TYR A 538 44.27 -12.56 -12.71
CA TYR A 538 45.09 -13.62 -12.12
C TYR A 538 44.38 -14.23 -10.93
N PHE A 539 44.26 -15.56 -10.92
CA PHE A 539 43.75 -16.31 -9.80
C PHE A 539 44.84 -17.24 -9.26
N HIS A 540 45.16 -17.09 -7.99
CA HIS A 540 46.01 -18.02 -7.26
C HIS A 540 45.15 -18.84 -6.30
N SER A 541 45.26 -20.17 -6.38
CA SER A 541 44.71 -21.06 -5.36
C SER A 541 45.72 -22.12 -4.96
N SER A 542 46.05 -22.13 -3.66
CA SER A 542 46.86 -23.16 -3.03
C SER A 542 46.04 -24.04 -2.07
N SER A 543 44.74 -23.78 -1.99
CA SER A 543 43.78 -24.44 -1.11
C SER A 543 43.59 -25.92 -1.43
N GLN A 544 43.64 -26.75 -0.38
CA GLN A 544 43.13 -28.14 -0.43
C GLN A 544 41.65 -28.23 -0.03
N THR A 545 41.04 -27.10 0.37
CA THR A 545 39.63 -27.04 0.73
C THR A 545 38.77 -26.73 -0.48
N VAL A 546 37.62 -27.40 -0.55
CA VAL A 546 36.65 -27.23 -1.63
C VAL A 546 35.80 -26.01 -1.31
N LYS A 547 35.92 -24.96 -2.14
CA LYS A 547 35.07 -23.76 -2.11
C LYS A 547 34.28 -23.67 -3.42
N TRP A 548 33.27 -22.80 -3.48
CA TRP A 548 32.55 -22.58 -4.74
C TRP A 548 33.51 -22.09 -5.83
N GLY A 549 34.43 -21.18 -5.48
CA GLY A 549 35.37 -20.58 -6.43
C GLY A 549 35.02 -19.14 -6.69
N PHE A 550 35.26 -18.66 -7.91
CA PHE A 550 34.87 -17.31 -8.30
C PHE A 550 34.18 -17.29 -9.65
N ARG A 551 33.33 -16.29 -9.83
CA ARG A 551 32.80 -15.86 -11.11
C ARG A 551 32.79 -14.33 -11.11
N LEU A 552 33.30 -13.74 -12.18
CA LEU A 552 33.34 -12.29 -12.36
C LEU A 552 33.01 -11.92 -13.80
N LEU A 553 32.43 -10.74 -13.95
CA LEU A 553 32.16 -10.10 -15.23
C LEU A 553 33.08 -8.89 -15.36
N VAL A 554 33.80 -8.81 -16.48
CA VAL A 554 34.55 -7.61 -16.89
C VAL A 554 33.82 -7.00 -18.08
N ALA A 555 33.27 -5.81 -17.91
CA ALA A 555 32.57 -5.06 -18.96
C ALA A 555 33.39 -3.84 -19.38
N ALA A 556 33.46 -3.56 -20.67
CA ALA A 556 34.14 -2.41 -21.25
C ALA A 556 33.20 -1.21 -21.36
N GLU A 557 33.71 -0.03 -21.07
CA GLU A 557 33.00 1.22 -21.23
C GLU A 557 33.75 2.15 -22.20
N TYR A 558 32.99 2.73 -23.11
CA TYR A 558 33.49 3.61 -24.18
C TYR A 558 32.88 5.00 -23.99
N ASP A 559 33.61 6.06 -24.35
CA ASP A 559 33.09 7.44 -24.31
C ASP A 559 32.06 7.75 -25.41
N ASP A 560 31.84 6.83 -26.36
CA ASP A 560 30.82 6.91 -27.41
C ASP A 560 29.57 6.06 -27.03
N ASP A 561 28.41 6.27 -27.67
CA ASP A 561 27.13 5.54 -27.46
C ASP A 561 27.17 4.01 -27.73
N ARG A 562 28.35 3.41 -27.92
CA ARG A 562 28.53 1.99 -28.28
C ARG A 562 28.02 1.02 -27.19
N GLN A 563 27.86 1.48 -25.94
CA GLN A 563 27.32 0.68 -24.83
C GLN A 563 25.88 0.21 -25.04
N PHE A 564 25.06 0.94 -25.82
CA PHE A 564 23.64 0.62 -25.98
C PHE A 564 23.37 -0.60 -26.87
N HIS A 565 24.36 -1.07 -27.62
CA HIS A 565 24.17 -2.16 -28.58
C HIS A 565 24.28 -3.57 -27.99
N ASP A 566 24.76 -3.73 -26.74
CA ASP A 566 24.98 -5.07 -26.16
C ASP A 566 23.95 -5.49 -25.10
N VAL A 567 23.06 -4.59 -24.67
CA VAL A 567 21.92 -4.96 -23.82
C VAL A 567 20.73 -5.37 -24.68
N LEU A 568 19.92 -6.33 -24.20
CA LEU A 568 18.78 -6.86 -24.95
C LEU A 568 17.76 -5.79 -25.34
N ASN A 569 17.43 -4.89 -24.42
CA ASN A 569 16.69 -3.67 -24.67
C ASN A 569 16.87 -2.68 -23.51
N THR A 570 16.41 -1.45 -23.69
CA THR A 570 16.53 -0.35 -22.71
C THR A 570 15.26 -0.11 -21.90
N PHE A 571 14.23 -0.91 -22.10
CA PHE A 571 12.95 -0.71 -21.44
C PHE A 571 13.02 -1.09 -19.96
N PRO A 572 12.14 -0.54 -19.12
CA PRO A 572 12.04 -0.92 -17.71
C PRO A 572 11.47 -2.33 -17.54
N PHE A 573 11.65 -2.89 -16.35
CA PHE A 573 10.83 -4.01 -15.89
C PHE A 573 9.50 -3.48 -15.35
N TYR A 574 8.42 -4.18 -15.66
CA TYR A 574 7.09 -3.99 -15.11
C TYR A 574 6.69 -5.26 -14.35
N PHE A 575 6.05 -5.11 -13.19
CA PHE A 575 5.59 -6.22 -12.35
C PHE A 575 4.09 -6.06 -12.09
N GLY A 576 3.29 -7.09 -12.27
CA GLY A 576 1.83 -7.00 -12.16
C GLY A 576 1.16 -6.38 -13.39
N GLU A 577 0.26 -5.41 -13.24
CA GLU A 577 -0.44 -4.79 -14.39
C GLU A 577 0.42 -3.67 -14.99
N PRO A 578 0.91 -3.80 -16.23
CA PRO A 578 1.74 -2.76 -16.87
C PRO A 578 0.87 -1.61 -17.42
N PRO A 579 1.48 -0.47 -17.79
CA PRO A 579 0.75 0.60 -18.48
C PRO A 579 0.14 0.11 -19.81
N SER A 580 -1.05 0.58 -20.16
CA SER A 580 -1.78 0.13 -21.35
C SER A 580 -1.06 0.36 -22.68
N ARG A 581 -0.15 1.34 -22.75
CA ARG A 581 0.72 1.55 -23.93
C ARG A 581 1.83 0.50 -24.07
N VAL A 582 2.04 -0.33 -23.05
CA VAL A 582 3.06 -1.39 -22.99
C VAL A 582 2.41 -2.72 -23.28
N LEU A 583 1.36 -3.06 -22.52
CA LEU A 583 0.58 -4.28 -22.67
C LEU A 583 -0.76 -4.08 -21.94
N ASP A 584 -1.84 -4.57 -22.52
CA ASP A 584 -3.15 -4.65 -21.85
C ASP A 584 -3.33 -6.06 -21.27
N ALA A 585 -2.85 -6.29 -20.04
CA ALA A 585 -2.94 -7.58 -19.37
C ALA A 585 -3.13 -7.41 -17.84
N PRO A 586 -4.01 -8.21 -17.20
CA PRO A 586 -4.21 -8.14 -15.77
C PRO A 586 -2.99 -8.65 -15.00
N SER A 587 -2.78 -8.09 -13.81
CA SER A 587 -1.77 -8.56 -12.84
C SER A 587 -2.10 -9.95 -12.30
N ALA A 588 -1.08 -10.79 -12.10
CA ALA A 588 -1.21 -12.03 -11.35
C ALA A 588 -1.46 -11.76 -9.86
N ARG A 589 -2.14 -12.68 -9.17
CA ARG A 589 -2.30 -12.62 -7.71
C ARG A 589 -1.24 -13.49 -7.03
N CYS A 590 -0.12 -12.90 -6.66
CA CYS A 590 1.02 -13.62 -6.07
C CYS A 590 1.93 -12.67 -5.27
N TRP A 591 2.92 -13.24 -4.59
CA TRP A 591 4.02 -12.48 -3.99
C TRP A 591 5.33 -12.81 -4.68
N VAL A 592 6.12 -11.79 -4.99
CA VAL A 592 7.45 -11.91 -5.58
C VAL A 592 8.51 -11.46 -4.58
N SER A 593 9.60 -12.21 -4.43
CA SER A 593 10.68 -11.89 -3.50
C SER A 593 12.05 -12.22 -4.10
N HIS A 594 13.08 -11.47 -3.71
CA HIS A 594 14.47 -11.64 -4.18
C HIS A 594 14.57 -11.71 -5.71
N PHE A 595 13.95 -10.76 -6.42
CA PHE A 595 14.05 -10.72 -7.87
C PHE A 595 15.41 -10.21 -8.31
N SER A 596 16.17 -11.07 -8.99
CA SER A 596 17.52 -10.77 -9.43
C SER A 596 17.74 -11.11 -10.89
N VAL A 597 18.49 -10.24 -11.56
CA VAL A 597 19.04 -10.47 -12.90
C VAL A 597 20.51 -10.81 -12.75
N LEU A 598 20.92 -11.92 -13.35
CA LEU A 598 22.32 -12.34 -13.44
C LEU A 598 22.74 -12.27 -14.89
N ASN A 599 23.75 -11.47 -15.20
CA ASN A 599 24.30 -11.35 -16.56
C ASN A 599 25.29 -12.48 -16.86
N ALA A 600 24.85 -13.71 -16.54
CA ALA A 600 25.52 -14.97 -16.80
C ALA A 600 24.49 -16.11 -16.85
N PRO A 601 24.65 -17.11 -17.73
CA PRO A 601 23.82 -18.29 -17.74
C PRO A 601 24.15 -19.21 -16.55
N LEU A 602 23.15 -19.57 -15.73
CA LEU A 602 23.35 -20.43 -14.58
C LEU A 602 23.32 -21.92 -14.95
N GLN A 603 24.25 -22.67 -14.37
CA GLN A 603 24.26 -24.13 -14.44
C GLN A 603 23.26 -24.73 -13.43
N ALA A 604 22.79 -25.95 -13.68
CA ALA A 604 21.78 -26.59 -12.82
C ALA A 604 22.19 -26.67 -11.34
N HIS A 605 23.48 -26.90 -11.05
CA HIS A 605 23.98 -26.90 -9.66
C HIS A 605 23.94 -25.49 -9.03
N ASP A 606 24.15 -24.43 -9.82
CA ASP A 606 24.13 -23.05 -9.34
C ASP A 606 22.71 -22.60 -9.01
N VAL A 607 21.73 -23.04 -9.83
CA VAL A 607 20.31 -22.82 -9.54
C VAL A 607 19.94 -23.50 -8.21
N ALA A 608 20.29 -24.77 -8.04
CA ALA A 608 20.01 -25.51 -6.82
C ALA A 608 20.73 -24.93 -5.59
N LEU A 609 21.94 -24.39 -5.77
CA LEU A 609 22.69 -23.73 -4.69
C LEU A 609 22.03 -22.41 -4.27
N ARG A 610 21.64 -21.56 -5.23
CA ARG A 610 20.94 -20.29 -4.95
C ARG A 610 19.63 -20.50 -4.23
N MET A 611 18.82 -21.46 -4.67
CA MET A 611 17.58 -21.83 -3.99
C MET A 611 17.81 -22.17 -2.50
N ARG A 612 18.94 -22.78 -2.16
CA ARG A 612 19.26 -23.12 -0.76
C ARG A 612 19.79 -21.94 0.04
N LEU A 613 20.54 -21.04 -0.60
CA LEU A 613 21.12 -19.88 0.07
C LEU A 613 20.08 -18.80 0.37
N ASP A 614 19.11 -18.63 -0.52
CA ASP A 614 18.04 -17.62 -0.40
C ASP A 614 16.70 -18.23 0.03
N SER A 615 16.72 -19.27 0.86
CA SER A 615 15.51 -20.03 1.23
C SER A 615 14.44 -19.16 1.90
N GLN A 616 13.20 -19.27 1.42
CA GLN A 616 12.04 -18.59 2.02
C GLN A 616 11.21 -19.54 2.89
N GLU A 617 11.20 -19.30 4.20
CA GLU A 617 10.46 -20.16 5.17
C GLU A 617 9.22 -19.47 5.75
N CYS A 618 9.17 -18.13 5.76
CA CYS A 618 8.06 -17.37 6.33
C CYS A 618 6.96 -17.16 5.29
N THR A 619 5.69 -17.39 5.66
CA THR A 619 4.56 -16.98 4.85
C THR A 619 4.60 -15.46 4.58
N PRO A 620 4.31 -14.99 3.35
CA PRO A 620 4.30 -13.57 3.05
C PRO A 620 3.39 -12.82 4.04
N TYR A 621 3.90 -11.72 4.58
CA TYR A 621 3.13 -10.85 5.47
C TYR A 621 2.49 -9.71 4.68
N ALA A 622 1.15 -9.65 4.69
CA ALA A 622 0.43 -8.50 4.17
C ALA A 622 0.29 -7.42 5.25
N PHE A 623 0.73 -6.19 4.94
CA PHE A 623 0.52 -5.04 5.82
C PHE A 623 -0.98 -4.83 6.06
N PRO A 624 -1.43 -4.57 7.31
CA PRO A 624 -2.86 -4.41 7.62
C PRO A 624 -3.37 -3.02 7.19
N VAL A 625 -3.46 -2.79 5.88
CA VAL A 625 -3.90 -1.53 5.24
C VAL A 625 -5.22 -1.04 5.83
N ASP A 626 -6.22 -1.92 5.95
CA ASP A 626 -7.52 -1.63 6.56
C ASP A 626 -7.37 -0.97 7.94
N ARG A 627 -6.59 -1.58 8.84
CA ARG A 627 -6.43 -1.10 10.21
C ARG A 627 -5.78 0.29 10.24
N THR A 628 -4.81 0.50 9.36
CA THR A 628 -4.12 1.78 9.21
C THR A 628 -5.07 2.86 8.71
N LEU A 629 -5.81 2.61 7.62
CA LEU A 629 -6.79 3.54 7.08
C LEU A 629 -7.89 3.89 8.10
N GLN A 630 -8.35 2.91 8.88
CA GLN A 630 -9.31 3.16 9.95
C GLN A 630 -8.75 4.12 11.02
N THR A 631 -7.50 3.91 11.44
CA THR A 631 -6.84 4.77 12.43
C THR A 631 -6.64 6.19 11.88
N LEU A 632 -6.23 6.30 10.61
CA LEU A 632 -6.12 7.59 9.92
C LEU A 632 -7.47 8.30 9.82
N GLY A 633 -8.56 7.59 9.54
CA GLY A 633 -9.91 8.15 9.54
C GLY A 633 -10.38 8.67 10.92
N LEU A 634 -9.92 8.06 12.01
CA LEU A 634 -10.15 8.59 13.36
C LEU A 634 -9.40 9.91 13.59
N ILE A 635 -8.15 9.99 13.12
CA ILE A 635 -7.36 11.23 13.20
C ILE A 635 -7.98 12.32 12.32
N GLN A 636 -8.45 11.97 11.13
CA GLN A 636 -9.16 12.88 10.23
C GLN A 636 -10.42 13.45 10.90
N THR A 637 -11.19 12.62 11.60
CA THR A 637 -12.37 13.07 12.36
C THR A 637 -11.96 14.12 13.41
N CYS A 638 -10.84 13.91 14.11
CA CYS A 638 -10.30 14.91 15.04
C CYS A 638 -9.84 16.20 14.34
N ALA A 639 -9.48 16.16 13.06
CA ALA A 639 -9.04 17.33 12.30
C ALA A 639 -10.20 18.21 11.78
N GLU A 640 -11.46 17.80 11.96
CA GLU A 640 -12.63 18.55 11.46
C GLU A 640 -12.86 19.89 12.18
N THR A 641 -12.40 20.05 13.42
CA THR A 641 -12.60 21.29 14.22
C THR A 641 -11.30 21.89 14.72
N GLN A 642 -11.30 23.20 15.00
CA GLN A 642 -10.11 23.88 15.52
C GLN A 642 -9.67 23.31 16.87
N PHE A 643 -10.63 22.98 17.74
CA PHE A 643 -10.36 22.30 19.00
C PHE A 643 -9.62 20.98 18.77
N GLY A 644 -10.16 20.09 17.93
CA GLY A 644 -9.54 18.78 17.69
C GLY A 644 -8.15 18.89 17.05
N ARG A 645 -7.97 19.80 16.08
CA ARG A 645 -6.68 20.11 15.46
C ARG A 645 -5.61 20.45 16.49
N SER A 646 -5.93 21.30 17.47
CA SER A 646 -4.96 21.75 18.49
C SER A 646 -4.35 20.63 19.35
N PHE A 647 -5.01 19.47 19.45
CA PHE A 647 -4.49 18.33 20.22
C PHE A 647 -3.72 17.33 19.36
N ILE A 648 -4.08 17.21 18.08
CA ILE A 648 -3.42 16.27 17.16
C ILE A 648 -2.20 16.88 16.46
N THR A 649 -2.10 18.20 16.35
CA THR A 649 -0.90 18.89 15.84
C THR A 649 0.19 19.05 16.90
N ASN A 650 0.74 17.93 17.35
CA ASN A 650 1.96 17.89 18.15
C ASN A 650 3.10 17.19 17.39
N SER A 651 4.35 17.55 17.71
CA SER A 651 5.55 17.04 17.01
C SER A 651 5.60 15.50 16.95
N VAL A 652 5.11 14.79 17.98
CA VAL A 652 5.11 13.31 17.99
C VAL A 652 4.11 12.72 16.99
N LEU A 653 2.87 13.21 16.97
CA LEU A 653 1.84 12.71 16.05
C LEU A 653 2.16 13.08 14.60
N ILE A 654 2.66 14.29 14.35
CA ILE A 654 3.10 14.70 13.01
C ILE A 654 4.26 13.81 12.54
N ARG A 655 5.25 13.55 13.41
CA ARG A 655 6.33 12.59 13.10
C ARG A 655 5.79 11.21 12.74
N HIS A 656 4.85 10.67 13.52
CA HIS A 656 4.25 9.37 13.23
C HIS A 656 3.46 9.36 11.91
N LEU A 657 2.70 10.42 11.63
CA LEU A 657 2.00 10.58 10.35
C LEU A 657 2.99 10.67 9.18
N MET A 658 4.13 11.35 9.34
CA MET A 658 5.18 11.42 8.33
C MET A 658 5.80 10.05 8.05
N VAL A 659 6.05 9.24 9.07
CA VAL A 659 6.55 7.86 8.86
C VAL A 659 5.55 7.06 8.01
N VAL A 660 4.25 7.12 8.31
CA VAL A 660 3.24 6.43 7.50
C VAL A 660 3.13 7.02 6.09
N ALA A 661 3.23 8.35 5.95
CA ALA A 661 3.11 9.05 4.68
C ALA A 661 4.28 8.78 3.70
N PHE A 662 5.46 8.41 4.19
CA PHE A 662 6.65 8.20 3.36
C PHE A 662 7.11 6.74 3.31
N MET A 663 6.75 5.90 4.28
CA MET A 663 7.21 4.50 4.37
C MET A 663 6.07 3.48 4.30
N GLY A 664 4.80 3.91 4.40
CA GLY A 664 3.65 2.98 4.34
C GLY A 664 3.38 2.42 2.94
N ALA A 665 2.41 1.50 2.84
CA ALA A 665 1.85 1.11 1.54
C ALA A 665 1.11 2.29 0.87
N ALA A 666 1.02 2.32 -0.46
CA ALA A 666 0.54 3.48 -1.23
C ALA A 666 -0.82 4.02 -0.76
N GLU A 667 -1.79 3.16 -0.44
CA GLU A 667 -3.11 3.54 0.04
C GLU A 667 -3.03 4.24 1.41
N THR A 668 -2.16 3.73 2.28
CA THR A 668 -1.94 4.29 3.62
C THR A 668 -1.12 5.57 3.60
N GLN A 669 -0.18 5.68 2.64
CA GLN A 669 0.51 6.93 2.35
C GLN A 669 -0.49 8.00 1.89
N CYS A 670 -1.36 7.68 0.93
CA CYS A 670 -2.44 8.58 0.48
C CYS A 670 -3.30 9.03 1.66
N GLY A 671 -3.77 8.08 2.49
CA GLY A 671 -4.57 8.39 3.67
C GLY A 671 -3.86 9.32 4.65
N ALA A 672 -2.57 9.07 4.92
CA ALA A 672 -1.78 9.90 5.83
C ALA A 672 -1.51 11.31 5.26
N LEU A 673 -1.24 11.41 3.96
CA LEU A 673 -1.08 12.69 3.25
C LEU A 673 -2.38 13.51 3.28
N TYR A 674 -3.55 12.90 3.09
CA TYR A 674 -4.83 13.62 3.21
C TYR A 674 -5.15 14.03 4.65
N VAL A 675 -4.72 13.27 5.65
CA VAL A 675 -4.77 13.75 7.04
C VAL A 675 -3.89 14.99 7.22
N LEU A 676 -2.67 14.99 6.66
CA LEU A 676 -1.79 16.18 6.70
C LEU A 676 -2.39 17.38 5.96
N VAL A 677 -3.11 17.16 4.85
CA VAL A 677 -3.86 18.20 4.13
C VAL A 677 -4.88 18.88 5.03
N GLU A 678 -5.68 18.12 5.78
CA GLU A 678 -6.67 18.66 6.73
C GLU A 678 -6.01 19.41 7.90
N LEU A 679 -4.78 19.03 8.26
CA LEU A 679 -4.00 19.68 9.31
C LEU A 679 -3.22 20.91 8.82
N ALA A 680 -3.06 21.11 7.51
CA ALA A 680 -2.26 22.17 6.91
C ALA A 680 -2.48 23.58 7.49
N PRO A 681 -3.71 24.00 7.88
CA PRO A 681 -3.94 25.30 8.53
C PRO A 681 -3.19 25.51 9.87
N THR A 682 -2.76 24.43 10.50
CA THR A 682 -2.09 24.43 11.82
C THR A 682 -0.62 23.98 11.77
N LEU A 683 -0.11 23.68 10.58
CA LEU A 683 1.27 23.20 10.39
C LEU A 683 2.21 24.37 10.06
N SER A 684 3.07 24.74 11.00
CA SER A 684 4.17 25.68 10.74
C SER A 684 5.38 24.97 10.12
N THR A 685 6.17 25.69 9.33
CA THR A 685 7.41 25.19 8.71
C THR A 685 8.35 24.60 9.77
N ALA A 686 8.58 25.31 10.87
CA ALA A 686 9.45 24.84 11.96
C ALA A 686 8.98 23.54 12.63
N LEU A 687 7.66 23.36 12.80
CA LEU A 687 7.11 22.13 13.39
C LEU A 687 7.28 20.93 12.44
N VAL A 688 7.01 21.15 11.15
CA VAL A 688 7.09 20.12 10.12
C VAL A 688 8.54 19.70 9.90
N ASP A 689 9.47 20.66 9.78
CA ASP A 689 10.89 20.36 9.60
C ASP A 689 11.49 19.63 10.83
N ASP A 690 11.14 20.03 12.07
CA ASP A 690 11.56 19.31 13.30
C ASP A 690 11.01 17.89 13.35
N ALA A 691 9.72 17.71 13.03
CA ALA A 691 9.10 16.39 13.02
C ALA A 691 9.71 15.49 11.94
N PHE A 692 9.98 16.04 10.76
CA PHE A 692 10.57 15.33 9.62
C PHE A 692 12.02 14.91 9.91
N GLY A 693 12.87 15.84 10.38
CA GLY A 693 14.25 15.53 10.73
C GLY A 693 14.39 14.48 11.85
N ARG A 694 13.41 14.42 12.77
CA ARG A 694 13.34 13.35 13.79
C ARG A 694 12.79 12.02 13.26
N ALA A 695 11.96 12.04 12.22
CA ALA A 695 11.49 10.83 11.55
C ALA A 695 12.59 10.22 10.68
N PHE A 696 13.32 11.06 9.93
CA PHE A 696 14.27 10.66 8.89
C PHE A 696 15.65 11.31 9.12
N PRO A 697 16.40 10.91 10.15
CA PRO A 697 17.68 11.53 10.49
C PRO A 697 18.78 11.31 9.45
N ALA A 698 18.61 10.33 8.54
CA ALA A 698 19.57 9.98 7.48
C ALA A 698 19.22 10.57 6.10
N SER A 699 18.15 11.39 5.98
CA SER A 699 17.77 12.01 4.72
C SER A 699 18.85 12.98 4.23
N SER A 700 19.27 12.84 2.97
CA SER A 700 20.25 13.69 2.29
C SER A 700 19.74 15.11 2.02
N SER A 701 18.44 15.25 1.80
CA SER A 701 17.77 16.49 1.38
C SER A 701 17.53 17.47 2.53
N GLY A 702 17.52 17.01 3.79
CA GLY A 702 17.49 17.85 5.00
C GLY A 702 16.20 18.65 5.26
N SER A 703 15.35 18.88 4.26
CA SER A 703 14.06 19.57 4.38
C SER A 703 12.88 18.71 3.91
N PHE A 704 11.71 18.92 4.53
CA PHE A 704 10.50 18.16 4.19
C PHE A 704 10.07 18.34 2.73
N LEU A 705 10.14 19.56 2.19
CA LEU A 705 9.69 19.84 0.82
C LEU A 705 10.63 19.24 -0.23
N ASP A 706 11.94 19.24 0.02
CA ASP A 706 12.91 18.65 -0.89
C ASP A 706 12.65 17.15 -1.03
N SER A 707 12.42 16.44 0.08
CA SER A 707 12.05 15.03 0.04
C SER A 707 10.69 14.77 -0.63
N VAL A 708 9.74 15.70 -0.58
CA VAL A 708 8.49 15.60 -1.36
C VAL A 708 8.78 15.71 -2.86
N TRP A 709 9.66 16.63 -3.28
CA TRP A 709 10.06 16.80 -4.67
C TRP A 709 10.85 15.59 -5.20
N GLU A 710 11.79 15.08 -4.40
CA GLU A 710 12.55 13.87 -4.73
C GLU A 710 11.63 12.66 -4.90
N ASN A 711 10.69 12.44 -3.97
CA ASN A 711 9.74 11.33 -4.07
C ASN A 711 8.80 11.47 -5.28
N LEU A 712 8.27 12.67 -5.53
CA LEU A 712 7.47 12.93 -6.72
C LEU A 712 8.28 12.67 -8.00
N GLY A 713 9.52 13.16 -8.05
CA GLY A 713 10.42 12.95 -9.17
C GLY A 713 10.73 11.47 -9.38
N ALA A 714 11.03 10.72 -8.32
CA ALA A 714 11.31 9.28 -8.39
C ALA A 714 10.12 8.46 -8.89
N ILE A 715 8.91 8.73 -8.37
CA ILE A 715 7.68 8.07 -8.80
C ILE A 715 7.40 8.33 -10.29
N LEU A 716 7.64 9.56 -10.74
CA LEU A 716 7.33 9.98 -12.10
C LEU A 716 8.43 9.59 -13.08
N ASN A 717 9.68 9.54 -12.66
CA ASN A 717 10.77 9.29 -13.56
C ASN A 717 11.01 7.78 -13.74
N VAL A 718 10.36 7.20 -14.76
CA VAL A 718 10.51 5.78 -15.11
C VAL A 718 11.83 5.51 -15.86
N TRP A 719 12.48 6.57 -16.35
CA TRP A 719 13.74 6.51 -17.07
C TRP A 719 14.85 7.06 -16.16
N PRO A 720 15.95 6.34 -15.89
CA PRO A 720 16.90 6.76 -14.88
C PRO A 720 17.57 8.12 -15.13
N SER A 721 18.28 8.62 -14.13
CA SER A 721 19.29 9.69 -14.30
C SER A 721 20.40 9.27 -15.30
N THR A 722 21.25 10.16 -15.80
CA THR A 722 22.21 9.95 -16.90
C THR A 722 23.36 9.12 -16.40
N ASP A 723 23.69 9.26 -15.12
CA ASP A 723 24.59 8.33 -14.43
C ASP A 723 24.03 6.89 -14.39
N ALA A 724 22.71 6.74 -14.54
CA ALA A 724 22.00 5.47 -14.67
C ALA A 724 21.43 5.20 -16.10
N LEU A 725 21.72 6.06 -17.08
CA LEU A 725 21.62 5.74 -18.52
C LEU A 725 22.85 4.95 -18.99
N HIS A 726 23.93 5.00 -18.21
CA HIS A 726 25.15 4.19 -18.39
C HIS A 726 25.50 3.37 -17.13
N PRO A 727 24.57 2.60 -16.53
CA PRO A 727 24.94 1.73 -15.42
C PRO A 727 25.81 0.61 -16.00
N SER A 728 27.03 0.50 -15.48
CA SER A 728 27.95 -0.56 -15.85
C SER A 728 27.24 -1.91 -15.71
N VAL A 729 27.38 -2.78 -16.72
CA VAL A 729 26.83 -4.13 -16.64
C VAL A 729 27.44 -4.84 -15.44
N GLN A 730 26.59 -5.33 -14.54
CA GLN A 730 27.01 -6.05 -13.34
C GLN A 730 26.72 -7.55 -13.49
N CYS A 731 27.55 -8.39 -12.87
CA CYS A 731 27.38 -9.84 -12.85
C CYS A 731 26.04 -10.26 -12.21
N HIS A 732 25.64 -9.58 -11.12
CA HIS A 732 24.40 -9.83 -10.40
C HIS A 732 23.77 -8.50 -9.96
N VAL A 733 22.50 -8.31 -10.28
CA VAL A 733 21.70 -7.13 -9.91
C VAL A 733 20.45 -7.61 -9.18
N THR A 734 20.27 -7.18 -7.93
CA THR A 734 18.96 -7.28 -7.26
C THR A 734 18.09 -6.15 -7.75
N VAL A 735 16.89 -6.46 -8.25
CA VAL A 735 15.99 -5.47 -8.84
C VAL A 735 15.15 -4.82 -7.75
N GLU A 736 15.29 -3.51 -7.60
CA GLU A 736 14.46 -2.71 -6.71
C GLU A 736 13.25 -2.17 -7.48
N THR A 737 12.05 -2.42 -6.95
CA THR A 737 10.79 -2.02 -7.58
C THR A 737 10.22 -0.76 -6.92
N GLN A 738 9.68 0.13 -7.74
CA GLN A 738 8.90 1.29 -7.31
C GLN A 738 7.47 1.22 -7.89
N PRO A 739 6.49 1.90 -7.28
CA PRO A 739 5.15 2.01 -7.88
C PRO A 739 5.24 2.63 -9.28
N ALA A 740 4.62 2.01 -10.29
CA ALA A 740 4.55 2.59 -11.62
C ALA A 740 3.77 3.92 -11.59
N ALA A 741 4.05 4.86 -12.50
CA ALA A 741 3.39 6.18 -12.51
C ALA A 741 1.85 6.08 -12.50
N LEU A 742 1.28 5.12 -13.25
CA LEU A 742 -0.16 4.82 -13.23
C LEU A 742 -0.65 4.39 -11.83
N SER A 743 0.05 3.45 -11.20
CA SER A 743 -0.27 2.96 -9.84
C SER A 743 -0.14 4.05 -8.77
N ALA A 744 0.81 4.97 -8.98
CA ALA A 744 1.10 6.02 -8.03
C ALA A 744 0.27 7.29 -8.27
N MET A 745 -0.64 7.33 -9.24
CA MET A 745 -1.40 8.53 -9.57
C MET A 745 -2.12 9.12 -8.34
N SER A 746 -2.78 8.28 -7.54
CA SER A 746 -3.46 8.72 -6.32
C SER A 746 -2.48 9.28 -5.28
N LEU A 747 -1.30 8.68 -5.19
CA LEU A 747 -0.22 9.11 -4.29
C LEU A 747 0.36 10.45 -4.73
N VAL A 748 0.63 10.62 -6.03
CA VAL A 748 1.04 11.90 -6.62
C VAL A 748 -0.01 12.96 -6.34
N GLN A 749 -1.30 12.69 -6.60
CA GLN A 749 -2.37 13.63 -6.29
C GLN A 749 -2.44 13.98 -4.79
N ALA A 750 -2.19 13.03 -3.89
CA ALA A 750 -2.16 13.28 -2.45
C ALA A 750 -0.97 14.19 -2.04
N TYR A 751 0.23 13.96 -2.58
CA TYR A 751 1.39 14.85 -2.39
C TYR A 751 1.09 16.27 -2.88
N LEU A 752 0.49 16.38 -4.07
CA LEU A 752 0.14 17.67 -4.65
C LEU A 752 -0.96 18.39 -3.87
N SER A 753 -1.96 17.66 -3.38
CA SER A 753 -2.97 18.21 -2.46
C SER A 753 -2.32 18.76 -1.20
N LEU A 754 -1.32 18.08 -0.64
CA LEU A 754 -0.58 18.53 0.54
C LEU A 754 0.22 19.81 0.27
N VAL A 755 1.02 19.83 -0.79
CA VAL A 755 1.80 21.01 -1.19
C VAL A 755 0.88 22.23 -1.37
N ARG A 756 -0.26 22.05 -2.06
CA ARG A 756 -1.26 23.12 -2.25
C ARG A 756 -1.90 23.57 -0.95
N ALA A 757 -2.23 22.64 -0.06
CA ALA A 757 -2.85 22.96 1.22
C ALA A 757 -1.90 23.76 2.12
N LEU A 758 -0.61 23.39 2.15
CA LEU A 758 0.44 24.13 2.87
C LEU A 758 0.66 25.53 2.27
N ALA A 759 0.80 25.63 0.95
CA ALA A 759 1.00 26.92 0.27
C ALA A 759 -0.21 27.88 0.46
N ARG A 760 -1.43 27.34 0.61
CA ARG A 760 -2.62 28.15 0.92
C ARG A 760 -2.71 28.55 2.40
N SER A 761 -2.10 27.80 3.31
CA SER A 761 -2.24 28.03 4.75
C SER A 761 -1.31 29.13 5.27
N SER A 762 -0.10 29.25 4.73
CA SER A 762 0.86 30.28 5.15
C SER A 762 1.69 30.82 3.99
N ARG A 763 2.10 32.09 4.10
CA ARG A 763 2.98 32.73 3.13
C ARG A 763 4.38 32.10 3.12
N ASP A 764 4.88 31.67 4.27
CA ASP A 764 6.19 31.02 4.37
C ASP A 764 6.24 29.72 3.56
N TRP A 765 5.17 28.94 3.57
CA TRP A 765 5.05 27.74 2.73
C TRP A 765 5.02 28.09 1.25
N LEU A 766 4.23 29.12 0.87
CA LEU A 766 4.13 29.57 -0.51
C LEU A 766 5.48 30.02 -1.07
N ASP A 767 6.24 30.82 -0.31
CA ASP A 767 7.52 31.35 -0.73
C ASP A 767 8.55 30.21 -0.94
N ARG A 768 8.56 29.18 -0.08
CA ARG A 768 9.41 27.99 -0.23
C ARG A 768 9.05 27.15 -1.46
N VAL A 769 7.75 26.90 -1.67
CA VAL A 769 7.28 26.15 -2.86
C VAL A 769 7.63 26.90 -4.15
N HIS A 770 7.48 28.22 -4.18
CA HIS A 770 7.84 29.03 -5.33
C HIS A 770 9.34 29.01 -5.61
N ALA A 771 10.18 29.08 -4.57
CA ALA A 771 11.63 28.99 -4.71
C ALA A 771 12.05 27.64 -5.31
N LEU A 772 11.48 26.52 -4.86
CA LEU A 772 11.77 25.19 -5.38
C LEU A 772 11.32 24.99 -6.82
N LEU A 773 10.16 25.54 -7.20
CA LEU A 773 9.70 25.51 -8.59
C LEU A 773 10.68 26.24 -9.52
N LEU A 774 11.16 27.42 -9.12
CA LEU A 774 12.14 28.18 -9.92
C LEU A 774 13.47 27.42 -10.02
N SER A 775 14.03 26.97 -8.91
CA SER A 775 15.34 26.30 -8.93
C SER A 775 15.34 25.01 -9.73
N SER A 776 14.23 24.24 -9.64
CA SER A 776 14.07 22.98 -10.37
C SER A 776 13.89 23.18 -11.88
N MET A 777 13.35 24.32 -12.31
CA MET A 777 13.14 24.62 -13.73
C MET A 777 14.32 25.36 -14.39
N GLU A 778 15.23 25.94 -13.59
CA GLU A 778 16.39 26.69 -14.10
C GLU A 778 17.56 25.81 -14.57
N HIS A 779 17.61 24.53 -14.20
CA HIS A 779 18.68 23.59 -14.52
C HIS A 779 18.08 22.42 -15.34
N THR A 780 18.46 22.29 -16.62
CA THR A 780 17.95 21.22 -17.51
C THR A 780 19.05 20.39 -18.16
N ASP A 781 20.28 20.50 -17.65
CA ASP A 781 21.47 19.92 -18.27
C ASP A 781 21.79 18.51 -17.72
N SER A 782 21.13 18.09 -16.62
CA SER A 782 21.20 16.73 -16.10
C SER A 782 19.82 16.11 -15.81
N PRO A 783 19.67 14.77 -15.78
CA PRO A 783 18.40 14.08 -15.54
C PRO A 783 18.11 13.77 -14.06
N HIS A 784 19.06 14.00 -13.14
CA HIS A 784 18.65 14.27 -11.76
C HIS A 784 17.82 15.56 -11.72
N GLU A 785 18.17 16.54 -12.57
CA GLU A 785 17.33 17.72 -12.78
C GLU A 785 16.02 17.36 -13.51
N LEU A 786 15.99 16.36 -14.42
CA LEU A 786 14.74 15.90 -15.05
C LEU A 786 13.70 15.38 -14.04
N SER A 787 14.11 14.58 -13.04
CA SER A 787 13.19 14.15 -11.97
C SER A 787 12.57 15.33 -11.23
N LEU A 788 13.37 16.36 -10.90
CA LEU A 788 12.91 17.57 -10.23
C LEU A 788 12.02 18.44 -11.14
N VAL A 789 12.32 18.48 -12.44
CA VAL A 789 11.48 19.10 -13.48
C VAL A 789 10.15 18.38 -13.56
N LEU A 790 10.11 17.04 -13.61
CA LEU A 790 8.87 16.25 -13.64
C LEU A 790 8.00 16.50 -12.39
N ALA A 791 8.62 16.55 -11.20
CA ALA A 791 7.93 16.91 -9.97
C ALA A 791 7.33 18.33 -10.04
N SER A 792 8.09 19.28 -10.58
CA SER A 792 7.64 20.68 -10.74
C SER A 792 6.51 20.82 -11.76
N VAL A 793 6.60 20.09 -12.89
CA VAL A 793 5.53 19.98 -13.90
C VAL A 793 4.28 19.35 -13.28
N ALA A 794 4.42 18.31 -12.45
CA ALA A 794 3.29 17.72 -11.72
C ALA A 794 2.64 18.72 -10.75
N VAL A 795 3.41 19.57 -10.07
CA VAL A 795 2.85 20.60 -9.19
C VAL A 795 2.05 21.64 -9.98
N LEU A 796 2.60 22.10 -11.11
CA LEU A 796 1.95 23.07 -11.99
C LEU A 796 0.73 22.46 -12.68
N GLY A 797 0.85 21.29 -13.29
CA GLY A 797 -0.17 20.62 -14.10
C GLY A 797 0.39 20.15 -15.44
N GLY A 798 0.06 18.91 -15.84
CA GLY A 798 0.48 18.33 -17.12
C GLY A 798 -0.04 16.91 -17.36
N THR A 799 0.49 16.26 -18.40
CA THR A 799 0.18 14.86 -18.74
C THR A 799 1.49 14.07 -18.84
N TYR A 800 1.54 12.88 -18.24
CA TYR A 800 2.70 11.99 -18.29
C TYR A 800 2.22 10.53 -18.25
N ASP A 801 2.80 9.70 -19.11
CA ASP A 801 2.41 8.28 -19.27
C ASP A 801 0.92 8.07 -19.60
N GLY A 802 0.30 9.02 -20.33
CA GLY A 802 -1.13 9.00 -20.68
C GLY A 802 -2.07 9.35 -19.52
N VAL A 803 -1.52 9.64 -18.34
CA VAL A 803 -2.24 10.03 -17.13
C VAL A 803 -2.09 11.53 -16.91
N GLY A 804 -3.20 12.19 -16.54
CA GLY A 804 -3.16 13.58 -16.11
C GLY A 804 -2.45 13.70 -14.76
N ILE A 805 -1.29 14.35 -14.74
CA ILE A 805 -0.49 14.55 -13.54
C ILE A 805 -0.54 16.02 -13.18
N GLY A 806 -1.10 16.32 -12.02
CA GLY A 806 -1.11 17.70 -11.54
C GLY A 806 -2.45 18.41 -11.52
N SER A 807 -2.38 19.73 -11.35
CA SER A 807 -3.57 20.59 -11.35
C SER A 807 -4.04 20.77 -12.78
N ARG A 808 -5.35 20.82 -13.00
CA ARG A 808 -5.83 21.55 -14.18
C ARG A 808 -5.52 23.02 -13.99
N VAL A 809 -4.58 23.56 -14.77
CA VAL A 809 -4.21 24.97 -14.69
C VAL A 809 -5.29 25.80 -15.34
N ARG A 810 -5.84 26.75 -14.59
CA ARG A 810 -6.68 27.80 -15.18
C ARG A 810 -5.76 28.89 -15.71
N CYS A 811 -5.54 28.90 -17.01
CA CYS A 811 -4.77 29.94 -17.67
C CYS A 811 -5.72 31.06 -18.15
N CYS A 812 -5.32 32.30 -17.91
CA CYS A 812 -5.93 33.44 -18.59
C CYS A 812 -5.35 33.48 -20.01
N VAL A 813 -6.15 33.09 -20.99
CA VAL A 813 -5.81 33.12 -22.41
C VAL A 813 -6.52 34.31 -23.04
N ASN A 814 -5.78 35.12 -23.80
CA ASN A 814 -6.35 36.22 -24.55
C ASN A 814 -6.79 35.70 -25.93
N ILE A 815 -8.09 35.43 -26.07
CA ILE A 815 -8.69 35.03 -27.34
C ILE A 815 -9.40 36.27 -27.90
N ASP A 816 -8.98 36.72 -29.09
CA ASP A 816 -9.57 37.85 -29.80
C ASP A 816 -9.64 39.17 -28.99
N GLY A 817 -8.63 39.45 -28.17
CA GLY A 817 -8.56 40.68 -27.38
C GLY A 817 -9.43 40.68 -26.12
N LYS A 818 -10.01 39.52 -25.75
CA LYS A 818 -10.71 39.31 -24.48
C LYS A 818 -9.97 38.28 -23.63
N GLU A 819 -9.67 38.66 -22.40
CA GLU A 819 -9.19 37.74 -21.39
C GLU A 819 -10.26 36.70 -21.08
N SER A 820 -9.96 35.43 -21.34
CA SER A 820 -10.80 34.28 -21.07
C SER A 820 -10.04 33.30 -20.17
N VAL A 821 -10.73 32.68 -19.22
CA VAL A 821 -10.11 31.68 -18.33
C VAL A 821 -10.40 30.30 -18.92
N GLU A 822 -9.39 29.69 -19.54
CA GLU A 822 -9.48 28.30 -20.00
C GLU A 822 -8.86 27.36 -18.97
N VAL A 823 -9.40 26.14 -18.90
CA VAL A 823 -8.87 25.07 -18.06
C VAL A 823 -8.01 24.20 -18.97
N GLY A 824 -6.69 24.38 -18.91
CA GLY A 824 -5.74 23.51 -19.60
C GLY A 824 -5.76 22.11 -19.01
N SER A 825 -5.77 21.10 -19.89
CA SER A 825 -5.60 19.68 -19.56
C SER A 825 -4.15 19.36 -19.27
#